data_AF-A0A0Q4KBJ9-F1
#
_entry.id   AF-A0A0Q4KBJ9-F1
#
_cell.length_a   1.000
_cell.length_b   1.000
_cell.length_c   1.000
_cell.angle_alpha   90.00
_cell.angle_beta   90.00
_cell.angle_gamma   90.00
#
_symmetry.space_group_name_H-M   'P 1'
#
loop_
_entity.id
_entity.type
_entity.pdbx_description
1 polymer ?
#
loop_
_entity_poly.entity_id
_entity_poly.type
_entity_poly.pdbx_seq_one_letter_code
_entity_poly.pdbx_strand_id
1 'polypeptide(L)'
;MTVLRPNRLLTRLARQEGPEDVAARRQSGLKILLWSTLAALVIGVLGLAEPIEGKLHDMRDRLRTHAPSGDIVIVGVDDKSLEQVGPWPWPRMRHVELVDRLSAAGVDRIFFDLFFNTKAPARDHRAFVNALDKAGNVYLAAMRVQDQATGLMRAKLPRAEYLKHAKVVSVSIRYTSSNAIRRMAYVNTIEGVKLPSMSAEIARVRGPADATFPIDYAIDLRKQPFISAGDILSGRFDPVRLRGKTIVVAAASNEMGDVYYVPGQGQMNGVFVHVAAAETLKEGGAYHWGWLTPLAVMLAIASTNLFAHLRSTRRAAVAAGIAIVTIGPVVAEAQGIVYDILPSALLLSATAGARAWTRFRQSYKVLGNINSVSGLPNLAALRDQVAAPNTVIVGARIRNFAEITSSFPIENERALVEQIVARFALGARGAQIYQGDEGVFAWLSTPEVTGPDQLDALHALFRSPALVDGRPIDLSMTLGLDADPSRTLPNRLGATLVAADEAATEGLRWKVYDPAKLADAEWKLSLLGQLDAAIDSGEIWVAYQPQIDIASGAIIGAEALVRWSHPEKGEVSPIEFVIAAEQHNRIDKLTAFVLRDAVRVAADFHARGIGFDVAVNMSARLLEKPGLVPMVQRLLAETDLPAERLTLEVTESAAMSSGRASIRTLEEIGSLGINVSIDDYGTGFSTLEYFKKIPATEVKIDRSFVAAIDRNGSDRLMVRSTIELAHSLGRSVVAEGVETPEILSQLAKLGCDRAQGYLIGRPMKLDRLTDMIDRRTIVRAA
;
A
#
# COMPACT_ATOMS: atom_id res chain seq x y z
N MET A 1 22.43 39.68 -11.90
CA MET A 1 21.20 39.58 -11.08
C MET A 1 21.10 38.15 -10.55
N THR A 2 21.22 38.03 -9.24
CA THR A 2 21.45 36.78 -8.52
C THR A 2 20.12 36.03 -8.34
N VAL A 3 20.06 34.80 -8.85
CA VAL A 3 18.89 33.90 -8.75
C VAL A 3 18.64 33.55 -7.29
N LEU A 4 17.65 34.19 -6.68
CA LEU A 4 17.16 33.88 -5.33
C LEU A 4 16.43 32.53 -5.37
N ARG A 5 17.06 31.49 -4.82
CA ARG A 5 16.41 30.20 -4.50
C ARG A 5 15.30 30.44 -3.45
N PRO A 6 13.99 30.28 -3.76
CA PRO A 6 12.93 30.53 -2.79
C PRO A 6 12.80 29.44 -1.70
N ASN A 7 13.51 28.31 -1.88
CA ASN A 7 13.20 27.07 -1.17
C ASN A 7 13.75 26.93 0.27
N ARG A 8 14.34 27.98 0.86
CA ARG A 8 14.92 27.93 2.23
C ARG A 8 14.20 28.80 3.26
N LEU A 9 13.44 29.81 2.83
CA LEU A 9 12.74 30.74 3.74
C LEU A 9 11.35 30.21 4.13
N LEU A 10 10.60 29.63 3.19
CA LEU A 10 9.30 28.99 3.48
C LEU A 10 9.43 27.76 4.40
N THR A 11 10.52 27.00 4.29
CA THR A 11 10.81 25.87 5.22
C THR A 11 11.31 26.30 6.60
N ARG A 12 11.68 27.57 6.78
CA ARG A 12 12.08 28.15 8.08
C ARG A 12 10.90 28.79 8.81
N LEU A 13 9.95 29.37 8.08
CA LEU A 13 8.74 29.97 8.67
C LEU A 13 7.67 28.92 9.03
N ALA A 14 7.60 27.80 8.32
CA ALA A 14 6.77 26.64 8.69
C ALA A 14 7.36 25.77 9.83
N ARG A 15 8.32 26.30 10.61
CA ARG A 15 9.13 25.52 11.58
C ARG A 15 9.28 26.13 12.97
N GLN A 16 8.40 27.06 13.34
CA GLN A 16 8.18 27.32 14.76
C GLN A 16 7.29 26.20 15.30
N GLU A 17 7.91 25.08 15.71
CA GLU A 17 7.24 24.00 16.45
C GLU A 17 6.63 24.62 17.73
N GLY A 18 5.31 24.54 17.90
CA GLY A 18 4.65 25.01 19.12
C GLY A 18 5.07 24.20 20.35
N PRO A 19 4.93 24.73 21.58
CA PRO A 19 5.31 24.01 22.81
C PRO A 19 4.61 22.65 22.97
N GLU A 20 3.40 22.50 22.43
CA GLU A 20 2.66 21.23 22.43
C GLU A 20 3.30 20.16 21.53
N ASP A 21 3.80 20.54 20.35
CA ASP A 21 4.50 19.62 19.42
C ASP A 21 5.82 19.12 20.01
N VAL A 22 6.52 19.99 20.75
CA VAL A 22 7.77 19.64 21.45
C VAL A 22 7.48 18.64 22.58
N ALA A 23 6.40 18.85 23.34
CA ALA A 23 5.98 17.96 24.42
C ALA A 23 5.56 16.57 23.90
N ALA A 24 4.74 16.52 22.85
CA ALA A 24 4.29 15.26 22.23
C ALA A 24 5.45 14.44 21.64
N ARG A 25 6.42 15.13 21.01
CA ARG A 25 7.64 14.52 20.49
C ARG A 25 8.53 13.97 21.61
N ARG A 26 8.65 14.70 22.72
CA ARG A 26 9.42 14.27 23.90
C ARG A 26 8.79 13.04 24.56
N GLN A 27 7.47 13.01 24.71
CA GLN A 27 6.73 11.85 25.20
C GLN A 27 6.92 10.62 24.28
N SER A 28 6.82 10.81 22.97
CA SER A 28 7.04 9.73 21.99
C SER A 28 8.47 9.18 22.06
N GLY A 29 9.47 10.07 22.16
CA GLY A 29 10.86 9.68 22.35
C GLY A 29 11.10 8.89 23.64
N LEU A 30 10.47 9.30 24.74
CA LEU A 30 10.57 8.61 26.03
C LEU A 30 10.01 7.18 25.96
N LYS A 31 8.84 7.00 25.33
CA LYS A 31 8.23 5.68 25.12
C LYS A 31 9.15 4.77 24.30
N ILE A 32 9.72 5.28 23.20
CA ILE A 32 10.63 4.51 22.35
C ILE A 32 11.86 4.07 23.15
N LEU A 33 12.48 4.98 23.92
CA LEU A 33 13.64 4.67 24.72
C LEU A 33 13.33 3.62 25.78
N LEU A 34 12.21 3.78 26.51
CA LEU A 34 11.79 2.86 27.56
C LEU A 34 11.59 1.44 27.03
N TRP A 35 10.77 1.27 25.99
CA TRP A 35 10.47 -0.05 25.44
C TRP A 35 11.69 -0.71 24.80
N SER A 36 12.52 0.07 24.09
CA SER A 36 13.75 -0.46 23.49
C SER A 36 14.75 -0.91 24.56
N THR A 37 14.85 -0.16 25.67
CA THR A 37 15.72 -0.51 26.81
C THR A 37 15.22 -1.75 27.53
N LEU A 38 13.90 -1.85 27.78
CA LEU A 38 13.29 -3.02 28.39
C LEU A 38 13.53 -4.27 27.54
N ALA A 39 13.34 -4.19 26.22
CA ALA A 39 13.62 -5.29 25.30
C ALA A 39 15.09 -5.71 25.35
N ALA A 40 16.03 -4.75 25.33
CA ALA A 40 17.46 -5.03 25.44
C ALA A 40 17.82 -5.70 26.78
N LEU A 41 17.23 -5.25 27.90
CA LEU A 41 17.41 -5.86 29.22
C LEU A 41 16.90 -7.30 29.25
N VAL A 42 15.70 -7.57 28.72
CA VAL A 42 15.13 -8.93 28.66
C VAL A 42 16.03 -9.86 27.86
N ILE A 43 16.49 -9.42 26.69
CA ILE A 43 17.39 -10.21 25.83
C ILE A 43 18.72 -10.51 26.54
N GLY A 44 19.29 -9.52 27.25
CA GLY A 44 20.52 -9.68 28.01
C GLY A 44 20.37 -10.63 29.21
N VAL A 45 19.30 -10.49 30.00
CA VAL A 45 19.04 -11.33 31.19
C VAL A 45 18.73 -12.77 30.82
N LEU A 46 17.91 -12.98 29.78
CA LEU A 46 17.52 -14.32 29.35
C LEU A 46 18.62 -15.01 28.51
N GLY A 47 19.70 -14.32 28.15
CA GLY A 47 20.76 -14.88 27.32
C GLY A 47 20.33 -15.22 25.89
N LEU A 48 19.20 -14.66 25.41
CA LEU A 48 18.64 -14.99 24.09
C LEU A 48 19.58 -14.64 22.93
N ALA A 49 20.52 -13.71 23.16
CA ALA A 49 21.50 -13.29 22.18
C ALA A 49 22.76 -14.20 22.12
N GLU A 50 22.95 -15.13 23.05
CA GLU A 50 24.20 -15.90 23.19
C GLU A 50 24.67 -16.60 21.90
N PRO A 51 23.80 -17.25 21.09
CA PRO A 51 24.24 -17.90 19.85
C PRO A 51 24.76 -16.92 18.80
N ILE A 52 24.18 -15.72 18.74
CA ILE A 52 24.59 -14.67 17.78
C ILE A 52 25.86 -14.00 18.28
N GLU A 53 25.90 -13.67 19.58
CA GLU A 53 27.09 -13.10 20.23
C GLU A 53 28.30 -14.02 20.04
N GLY A 54 28.13 -15.33 20.26
CA GLY A 54 29.18 -16.32 20.04
C GLY A 54 29.74 -16.29 18.60
N LYS A 55 28.88 -16.18 17.58
CA LYS A 55 29.35 -16.07 16.19
C LYS A 55 30.10 -14.76 15.93
N LEU A 56 29.69 -13.66 16.57
CA LEU A 56 30.40 -12.39 16.46
C LEU A 56 31.78 -12.47 17.12
N HIS A 57 31.90 -13.11 18.29
CA HIS A 57 33.20 -13.41 18.90
C HIS A 57 34.08 -14.23 17.95
N ASP A 58 33.56 -15.33 17.38
CA ASP A 58 34.34 -16.17 16.46
C ASP A 58 34.84 -15.41 15.23
N MET A 59 34.03 -14.48 14.72
CA MET A 59 34.43 -13.59 13.63
C MET A 59 35.55 -12.63 14.07
N ARG A 60 35.45 -12.05 15.27
CA ARG A 60 36.47 -11.14 15.80
C ARG A 60 37.78 -11.85 16.13
N ASP A 61 37.72 -13.06 16.66
CA ASP A 61 38.90 -13.90 16.95
C ASP A 61 39.70 -14.22 15.68
N ARG A 62 39.00 -14.46 14.55
CA ARG A 62 39.64 -14.64 13.24
C ARG A 62 40.37 -13.38 12.74
N LEU A 63 39.87 -12.19 13.07
CA LEU A 63 40.53 -10.93 12.71
C LEU A 63 41.77 -10.67 13.56
N ARG A 64 41.83 -11.24 14.76
CA ARG A 64 42.94 -11.05 15.71
C ARG A 64 43.92 -12.22 15.74
N THR A 65 43.83 -13.18 14.81
CA THR A 65 44.57 -14.44 14.96
C THR A 65 46.08 -14.28 15.10
N HIS A 66 46.69 -14.91 16.10
CA HIS A 66 48.14 -14.89 16.35
C HIS A 66 48.65 -16.24 16.85
N ALA A 67 49.99 -16.43 16.85
CA ALA A 67 50.61 -17.66 17.34
C ALA A 67 50.65 -17.70 18.88
N PRO A 68 50.65 -18.89 19.51
CA PRO A 68 50.86 -19.05 20.95
C PRO A 68 52.29 -18.69 21.36
N SER A 69 52.52 -18.46 22.66
CA SER A 69 53.86 -18.08 23.19
C SER A 69 54.95 -19.11 22.93
N GLY A 70 54.58 -20.39 22.83
CA GLY A 70 55.50 -21.50 22.68
C GLY A 70 56.23 -21.89 23.96
N ASP A 71 55.80 -21.41 25.14
CA ASP A 71 56.32 -21.84 26.43
C ASP A 71 55.66 -23.11 26.98
N ILE A 72 54.49 -23.44 26.43
CA ILE A 72 53.76 -24.65 26.75
C ILE A 72 53.96 -25.63 25.59
N VAL A 73 54.39 -26.85 25.90
CA VAL A 73 54.57 -27.92 24.91
C VAL A 73 53.63 -29.05 25.27
N ILE A 74 52.80 -29.45 24.30
CA ILE A 74 51.91 -30.60 24.45
C ILE A 74 52.71 -31.85 24.13
N VAL A 75 52.70 -32.81 25.05
CA VAL A 75 53.19 -34.17 24.82
C VAL A 75 51.98 -35.09 24.66
N GLY A 76 51.59 -35.33 23.42
CA GLY A 76 50.34 -36.02 23.11
C GLY A 76 50.47 -37.53 23.11
N VAL A 77 49.56 -38.21 23.81
CA VAL A 77 49.24 -39.62 23.54
C VAL A 77 48.34 -39.63 22.29
N ASP A 78 48.99 -39.53 21.14
CA ASP A 78 48.40 -39.50 19.80
C ASP A 78 48.43 -40.87 19.12
N ASP A 79 47.85 -40.99 17.93
CA ASP A 79 47.77 -42.24 17.17
C ASP A 79 49.18 -42.84 16.95
N LYS A 80 50.16 -41.99 16.63
CA LYS A 80 51.57 -42.39 16.51
C LYS A 80 52.11 -43.00 17.80
N SER A 81 51.77 -42.43 18.96
CA SER A 81 52.18 -42.97 20.25
C SER A 81 51.50 -44.30 20.56
N LEU A 82 50.22 -44.44 20.22
CA LEU A 82 49.48 -45.69 20.40
C LEU A 82 50.06 -46.82 19.54
N GLU A 83 50.46 -46.52 18.30
CA GLU A 83 51.14 -47.46 17.41
C GLU A 83 52.52 -47.87 17.94
N GLN A 84 53.30 -46.92 18.47
CA GLN A 84 54.68 -47.17 18.92
C GLN A 84 54.78 -47.83 20.29
N VAL A 85 53.88 -47.50 21.21
CA VAL A 85 53.97 -47.87 22.63
C VAL A 85 52.95 -48.96 22.99
N GLY A 86 51.80 -49.01 22.29
CA GLY A 86 50.69 -49.93 22.53
C GLY A 86 49.37 -49.22 22.85
N PRO A 87 48.26 -49.98 22.96
CA PRO A 87 46.93 -49.41 23.18
C PRO A 87 46.77 -48.78 24.58
N TRP A 88 45.92 -47.76 24.67
CA TRP A 88 45.56 -47.12 25.94
C TRP A 88 44.54 -47.97 26.72
N PRO A 89 44.57 -48.02 28.07
CA PRO A 89 45.47 -47.34 28.99
C PRO A 89 46.84 -48.01 29.13
N TRP A 90 47.91 -47.20 29.15
CA TRP A 90 49.26 -47.72 29.30
C TRP A 90 49.58 -48.20 30.73
N PRO A 91 50.50 -49.17 30.89
CA PRO A 91 51.05 -49.54 32.18
C PRO A 91 51.67 -48.34 32.90
N ARG A 92 51.60 -48.35 34.23
CA ARG A 92 52.11 -47.28 35.09
C ARG A 92 53.61 -47.01 34.87
N MET A 93 54.39 -48.04 34.53
CA MET A 93 55.81 -47.93 34.21
C MET A 93 56.11 -47.03 33.00
N ARG A 94 55.21 -46.93 32.01
CA ARG A 94 55.40 -45.98 30.88
C ARG A 94 55.31 -44.53 31.33
N HIS A 95 54.49 -44.25 32.34
CA HIS A 95 54.37 -42.91 32.91
C HIS A 95 55.59 -42.56 33.77
N VAL A 96 56.16 -43.53 34.48
CA VAL A 96 57.45 -43.38 35.19
C VAL A 96 58.54 -42.96 34.22
N GLU A 97 58.69 -43.72 33.12
CA GLU A 97 59.69 -43.44 32.07
C GLU A 97 59.48 -42.05 31.44
N LEU A 98 58.23 -41.65 31.22
CA LEU A 98 57.90 -40.33 30.69
C LEU A 98 58.32 -39.21 31.64
N VAL A 99 57.98 -39.33 32.94
CA VAL A 99 58.39 -38.35 33.96
C VAL A 99 59.92 -38.26 34.04
N ASP A 100 60.62 -39.38 34.15
CA ASP A 100 62.08 -39.40 34.25
C ASP A 100 62.76 -38.72 33.05
N ARG A 101 62.29 -38.99 31.82
CA ARG A 101 62.86 -38.40 30.59
C ARG A 101 62.56 -36.91 30.45
N LEU A 102 61.34 -36.49 30.78
CA LEU A 102 60.97 -35.07 30.76
C LEU A 102 61.74 -34.28 31.83
N SER A 103 61.87 -34.83 33.05
CA SER A 103 62.68 -34.24 34.11
C SER A 103 64.15 -34.17 33.72
N ALA A 104 64.71 -35.21 33.08
CA ALA A 104 66.09 -35.20 32.57
C ALA A 104 66.31 -34.15 31.46
N ALA A 105 65.27 -33.83 30.68
CA ALA A 105 65.31 -32.75 29.68
C ALA A 105 65.30 -31.34 30.30
N GLY A 106 65.10 -31.22 31.62
CA GLY A 106 65.14 -29.95 32.35
C GLY A 106 63.89 -29.08 32.16
N VAL A 107 62.72 -29.71 32.05
CA VAL A 107 61.42 -29.02 31.95
C VAL A 107 61.06 -28.29 33.27
N ASP A 108 60.32 -27.18 33.20
CA ASP A 108 59.92 -26.40 34.39
C ASP A 108 58.90 -27.16 35.24
N ARG A 109 57.82 -27.64 34.60
CA ARG A 109 56.69 -28.33 35.25
C ARG A 109 56.05 -29.34 34.30
N ILE A 110 55.54 -30.43 34.85
CA ILE A 110 54.88 -31.50 34.09
C ILE A 110 53.43 -31.62 34.56
N PHE A 111 52.49 -31.32 33.68
CA PHE A 111 51.06 -31.47 33.91
C PHE A 111 50.55 -32.71 33.19
N PHE A 112 49.79 -33.55 33.89
CA PHE A 112 49.09 -34.67 33.29
C PHE A 112 47.61 -34.35 33.16
N ASP A 113 47.15 -34.19 31.93
CA ASP A 113 45.73 -34.22 31.56
C ASP A 113 45.29 -35.66 31.26
N LEU A 114 45.61 -36.54 32.21
CA LEU A 114 45.35 -37.97 32.18
C LEU A 114 44.99 -38.41 33.60
N PHE A 115 44.04 -39.33 33.71
CA PHE A 115 43.51 -39.72 35.02
C PHE A 115 44.26 -40.90 35.62
N PHE A 116 44.73 -40.72 36.86
CA PHE A 116 45.46 -41.73 37.61
C PHE A 116 44.68 -42.30 38.78
N ASN A 117 43.45 -42.72 38.49
CA ASN A 117 42.52 -43.36 39.43
C ASN A 117 42.41 -44.90 39.24
N THR A 118 43.07 -45.45 38.22
CA THR A 118 43.02 -46.88 37.86
C THR A 118 43.91 -47.77 38.75
N LYS A 119 43.62 -49.07 38.82
CA LYS A 119 44.41 -50.07 39.55
C LYS A 119 45.69 -50.42 38.77
N ALA A 120 46.82 -50.55 39.47
CA ALA A 120 48.07 -51.10 38.95
C ALA A 120 48.73 -52.01 40.02
N PRO A 121 49.72 -52.85 39.66
CA PRO A 121 50.50 -53.59 40.65
C PRO A 121 51.13 -52.65 41.69
N ALA A 122 51.18 -53.07 42.95
CA ALA A 122 51.72 -52.25 44.05
C ALA A 122 53.19 -51.83 43.85
N ARG A 123 53.98 -52.63 43.10
CA ARG A 123 55.35 -52.27 42.69
C ARG A 123 55.36 -51.04 41.79
N ASP A 124 54.44 -50.96 40.83
CA ASP A 124 54.40 -49.87 39.86
C ASP A 124 53.85 -48.58 40.47
N HIS A 125 52.90 -48.70 41.41
CA HIS A 125 52.45 -47.56 42.23
C HIS A 125 53.62 -46.93 43.00
N ARG A 126 54.45 -47.75 43.66
CA ARG A 126 55.67 -47.27 44.35
C ARG A 126 56.69 -46.66 43.40
N ALA A 127 56.93 -47.28 42.24
CA ALA A 127 57.84 -46.73 41.23
C ALA A 127 57.38 -45.34 40.74
N PHE A 128 56.07 -45.17 40.54
CA PHE A 128 55.51 -43.87 40.16
C PHE A 128 55.61 -42.84 41.28
N VAL A 129 55.31 -43.20 42.53
CA VAL A 129 55.52 -42.30 43.69
C VAL A 129 56.98 -41.81 43.75
N ASN A 130 57.95 -42.71 43.62
CA ASN A 130 59.36 -42.33 43.61
C ASN A 130 59.72 -41.38 42.45
N ALA A 131 59.14 -41.59 41.26
CA ALA A 131 59.35 -40.70 40.12
C ALA A 131 58.73 -39.32 40.34
N LEU A 132 57.53 -39.26 40.96
CA LEU A 132 56.89 -38.00 41.32
C LEU A 132 57.73 -37.21 42.34
N ASP A 133 58.23 -37.86 43.39
CA ASP A 133 59.08 -37.24 44.40
C ASP A 133 60.41 -36.72 43.81
N LYS A 134 61.04 -37.53 42.96
CA LYS A 134 62.29 -37.16 42.30
C LYS A 134 62.12 -35.97 41.36
N ALA A 135 60.99 -35.88 40.66
CA ALA A 135 60.69 -34.78 39.77
C ALA A 135 60.31 -33.50 40.53
N GLY A 136 59.48 -33.60 41.58
CA GLY A 136 59.08 -32.49 42.46
C GLY A 136 58.19 -31.41 41.82
N ASN A 137 57.94 -31.49 40.52
CA ASN A 137 57.23 -30.48 39.71
C ASN A 137 56.08 -31.08 38.88
N VAL A 138 55.49 -32.17 39.36
CA VAL A 138 54.41 -32.89 38.66
C VAL A 138 53.02 -32.51 39.19
N TYR A 139 52.08 -32.36 38.26
CA TYR A 139 50.70 -31.96 38.50
C TYR A 139 49.75 -32.99 37.89
N LEU A 140 48.79 -33.49 38.68
CA LEU A 140 47.84 -34.53 38.27
C LEU A 140 46.43 -33.97 38.12
N ALA A 141 45.73 -34.38 37.06
CA ALA A 141 44.36 -33.97 36.78
C ALA A 141 43.33 -34.54 37.77
N ALA A 142 42.36 -33.69 38.11
CA ALA A 142 41.13 -34.02 38.80
C ALA A 142 39.93 -33.37 38.09
N MET A 143 38.80 -34.06 38.03
CA MET A 143 37.59 -33.53 37.40
C MET A 143 36.32 -34.05 38.08
N ARG A 144 35.21 -33.31 37.98
CA ARG A 144 33.88 -33.87 38.25
C ARG A 144 33.32 -34.50 36.99
N VAL A 145 33.05 -35.80 37.04
CA VAL A 145 32.51 -36.56 35.91
C VAL A 145 31.14 -37.09 36.29
N GLN A 146 30.21 -37.09 35.33
CA GLN A 146 28.93 -37.73 35.53
C GLN A 146 29.11 -39.26 35.44
N ASP A 147 28.72 -39.96 36.49
CA ASP A 147 28.74 -41.41 36.52
C ASP A 147 27.67 -41.94 35.54
N GLN A 148 28.11 -42.69 34.52
CA GLN A 148 27.23 -43.17 33.46
C GLN A 148 26.16 -44.18 33.95
N ALA A 149 26.40 -44.88 35.06
CA ALA A 149 25.48 -45.87 35.61
C ALA A 149 24.43 -45.26 36.55
N THR A 150 24.79 -44.19 37.24
CA THR A 150 23.95 -43.58 38.30
C THR A 150 23.45 -42.18 37.96
N GLY A 151 23.99 -41.54 36.92
CA GLY A 151 23.71 -40.15 36.56
C GLY A 151 24.25 -39.11 37.55
N LEU A 152 24.83 -39.55 38.67
CA LEU A 152 25.35 -38.69 39.74
C LEU A 152 26.73 -38.13 39.37
N MET A 153 26.99 -36.89 39.73
CA MET A 153 28.32 -36.29 39.57
C MET A 153 29.27 -36.85 40.64
N ARG A 154 30.34 -37.54 40.21
CA ARG A 154 31.42 -38.05 41.08
C ARG A 154 32.73 -37.37 40.79
N ALA A 155 33.61 -37.23 41.78
CA ALA A 155 34.96 -36.76 41.53
C ALA A 155 35.83 -37.89 41.01
N LYS A 156 36.60 -37.58 39.95
CA LYS A 156 37.68 -38.41 39.44
C LYS A 156 38.99 -37.83 39.96
N LEU A 157 39.38 -38.25 41.17
CA LEU A 157 40.61 -37.82 41.84
C LEU A 157 41.75 -38.82 41.58
N PRO A 158 43.02 -38.38 41.60
CA PRO A 158 44.16 -39.29 41.68
C PRO A 158 44.06 -40.17 42.93
N ARG A 159 44.65 -41.38 42.87
CA ARG A 159 44.71 -42.26 44.05
C ARG A 159 45.33 -41.54 45.26
N ALA A 160 44.84 -41.84 46.45
CA ALA A 160 45.28 -41.22 47.71
C ALA A 160 46.81 -41.31 47.91
N GLU A 161 47.42 -42.40 47.45
CA GLU A 161 48.87 -42.65 47.48
C GLU A 161 49.68 -41.59 46.71
N TYR A 162 49.11 -40.91 45.71
CA TYR A 162 49.80 -39.91 44.89
C TYR A 162 49.62 -38.48 45.40
N LEU A 163 48.57 -38.22 46.19
CA LEU A 163 48.18 -36.86 46.60
C LEU A 163 49.23 -36.15 47.47
N LYS A 164 50.14 -36.90 48.10
CA LYS A 164 51.24 -36.34 48.91
C LYS A 164 52.50 -36.00 48.10
N HIS A 165 52.60 -36.52 46.88
CA HIS A 165 53.84 -36.52 46.07
C HIS A 165 53.70 -35.71 44.77
N ALA A 166 52.48 -35.29 44.44
CA ALA A 166 52.21 -34.43 43.30
C ALA A 166 51.10 -33.43 43.63
N LYS A 167 51.14 -32.27 42.98
CA LYS A 167 50.07 -31.29 43.09
C LYS A 167 48.86 -31.74 42.27
N VAL A 168 47.66 -31.34 42.68
CA VAL A 168 46.42 -31.69 41.97
C VAL A 168 45.80 -30.43 41.38
N VAL A 169 45.41 -30.51 40.11
CA VAL A 169 44.77 -29.42 39.36
C VAL A 169 43.44 -29.88 38.78
N SER A 170 42.52 -28.95 38.61
CA SER A 170 41.23 -29.23 37.99
C SER A 170 41.32 -29.12 36.47
N VAL A 171 40.83 -30.14 35.77
CA VAL A 171 40.61 -30.13 34.30
C VAL A 171 39.12 -30.05 33.96
N SER A 172 38.30 -29.54 34.90
CA SER A 172 36.86 -29.41 34.69
C SER A 172 36.55 -28.29 33.68
N ILE A 173 35.89 -28.65 32.59
CA ILE A 173 35.40 -27.74 31.56
C ILE A 173 33.94 -27.34 31.86
N ARG A 174 33.59 -26.08 31.55
CA ARG A 174 32.22 -25.56 31.64
C ARG A 174 31.71 -25.19 30.25
N TYR A 175 30.55 -25.72 29.88
CA TYR A 175 29.87 -25.39 28.63
C TYR A 175 28.95 -24.19 28.83
N THR A 176 28.85 -23.36 27.78
CA THR A 176 27.80 -22.35 27.67
C THR A 176 26.48 -22.99 27.22
N SER A 177 25.37 -22.24 27.20
CA SER A 177 24.06 -22.79 26.79
C SER A 177 24.05 -23.24 25.31
N SER A 178 24.92 -22.64 24.51
CA SER A 178 25.19 -22.99 23.11
C SER A 178 26.15 -24.20 22.93
N ASN A 179 26.47 -24.93 24.01
CA ASN A 179 27.40 -26.06 24.01
C ASN A 179 28.83 -25.70 23.53
N ALA A 180 29.22 -24.42 23.66
CA ALA A 180 30.57 -23.95 23.38
C ALA A 180 31.37 -23.80 24.67
N ILE A 181 32.69 -23.89 24.58
CA ILE A 181 33.59 -23.63 25.72
C ILE A 181 34.20 -22.26 25.50
N ARG A 182 33.69 -21.22 26.16
CA ARG A 182 34.22 -19.84 26.01
C ARG A 182 34.85 -19.29 27.28
N ARG A 183 34.65 -19.99 28.40
CA ARG A 183 35.06 -19.54 29.72
C ARG A 183 35.65 -20.70 30.51
N MET A 184 36.69 -20.41 31.27
CA MET A 184 37.35 -21.36 32.15
C MET A 184 37.31 -20.85 33.58
N ALA A 185 37.17 -21.74 34.57
CA ALA A 185 37.22 -21.34 35.97
C ALA A 185 38.67 -21.10 36.43
N TYR A 186 38.90 -20.13 37.31
CA TYR A 186 40.19 -20.00 37.99
C TYR A 186 40.42 -21.15 38.97
N VAL A 187 39.37 -21.50 39.72
CA VAL A 187 39.38 -22.53 40.75
C VAL A 187 38.03 -23.25 40.70
N ASN A 188 38.06 -24.58 40.73
CA ASN A 188 36.88 -25.43 40.80
C ASN A 188 36.80 -26.13 42.16
N THR A 189 35.58 -26.27 42.68
CA THR A 189 35.32 -27.03 43.91
C THR A 189 34.95 -28.49 43.57
N ILE A 190 35.78 -29.45 43.95
CA ILE A 190 35.60 -30.89 43.73
C ILE A 190 35.57 -31.58 45.11
N GLU A 191 34.45 -32.21 45.46
CA GLU A 191 34.24 -32.85 46.79
C GLU A 191 34.59 -31.93 47.98
N GLY A 192 34.25 -30.64 47.88
CA GLY A 192 34.53 -29.64 48.92
C GLY A 192 35.96 -29.10 48.90
N VAL A 193 36.85 -29.67 48.08
CA VAL A 193 38.24 -29.21 47.91
C VAL A 193 38.33 -28.19 46.77
N LYS A 194 38.91 -27.03 47.05
CA LYS A 194 39.18 -25.98 46.06
C LYS A 194 40.47 -26.29 45.33
N LEU A 195 40.37 -26.60 44.04
CA LEU A 195 41.51 -26.93 43.19
C LEU A 195 41.67 -25.85 42.10
N PRO A 196 42.87 -25.27 41.92
CA PRO A 196 43.12 -24.38 40.79
C PRO A 196 42.90 -25.13 39.48
N SER A 197 42.38 -24.45 38.46
CA SER A 197 42.33 -25.05 37.13
C SER A 197 43.74 -25.27 36.59
N MET A 198 43.91 -26.29 35.76
CA MET A 198 45.20 -26.56 35.10
C MET A 198 45.71 -25.32 34.38
N SER A 199 44.83 -24.62 33.65
CA SER A 199 45.16 -23.39 32.93
C SER A 199 45.67 -22.27 33.84
N ALA A 200 45.00 -22.03 34.96
CA ALA A 200 45.40 -21.01 35.93
C ALA A 200 46.74 -21.35 36.60
N GLU A 201 46.95 -22.62 36.95
CA GLU A 201 48.21 -23.09 37.53
C GLU A 201 49.35 -23.01 36.51
N ILE A 202 49.14 -23.39 35.24
CA ILE A 202 50.13 -23.23 34.16
C ILE A 202 50.51 -21.76 34.02
N ALA A 203 49.53 -20.85 33.96
CA ALA A 203 49.79 -19.41 33.85
C ALA A 203 50.33 -18.77 35.15
N ARG A 204 50.32 -19.50 36.28
CA ARG A 204 50.65 -19.01 37.63
C ARG A 204 49.77 -17.84 38.07
N VAL A 205 48.52 -17.81 37.62
CA VAL A 205 47.52 -16.78 37.95
C VAL A 205 46.57 -17.31 39.02
N ARG A 206 46.33 -16.51 40.07
CA ARG A 206 45.33 -16.81 41.10
C ARG A 206 44.06 -16.00 40.82
N GLY A 207 42.91 -16.64 41.01
CA GLY A 207 41.62 -15.96 40.93
C GLY A 207 40.65 -16.44 42.01
N PRO A 208 39.49 -15.77 42.14
CA PRO A 208 38.47 -16.16 43.10
C PRO A 208 37.92 -17.57 42.83
N ALA A 209 37.45 -18.24 43.89
CA ALA A 209 36.74 -19.51 43.76
C ALA A 209 35.50 -19.35 42.87
N ASP A 210 35.30 -20.28 41.93
CA ASP A 210 34.15 -20.34 41.01
C ASP A 210 34.00 -19.16 40.04
N ALA A 211 34.87 -18.15 40.12
CA ALA A 211 34.99 -17.11 39.10
C ALA A 211 35.59 -17.71 37.82
N THR A 212 35.14 -17.18 36.68
CA THR A 212 35.59 -17.63 35.36
C THR A 212 36.19 -16.47 34.57
N PHE A 213 37.09 -16.82 33.66
CA PHE A 213 37.73 -15.91 32.71
C PHE A 213 37.44 -16.36 31.27
N PRO A 214 37.41 -15.43 30.30
CA PRO A 214 37.23 -15.77 28.89
C PRO A 214 38.46 -16.49 28.34
N ILE A 215 38.27 -17.33 27.33
CA ILE A 215 39.36 -17.98 26.58
C ILE A 215 39.52 -17.24 25.26
N ASP A 216 40.73 -16.78 24.93
CA ASP A 216 41.00 -16.14 23.65
C ASP A 216 41.28 -17.20 22.57
N TYR A 217 40.33 -17.37 21.64
CA TYR A 217 40.49 -18.27 20.49
C TYR A 217 41.08 -17.59 19.26
N ALA A 218 41.55 -16.34 19.38
CA ALA A 218 42.47 -15.77 18.40
C ALA A 218 43.84 -16.48 18.41
N ILE A 219 44.19 -17.19 19.49
CA ILE A 219 45.40 -18.00 19.57
C ILE A 219 45.28 -19.20 18.62
N ASP A 220 46.12 -19.29 17.59
CA ASP A 220 46.10 -20.36 16.59
C ASP A 220 46.65 -21.67 17.17
N LEU A 221 45.76 -22.52 17.69
CA LEU A 221 46.11 -23.73 18.44
C LEU A 221 46.76 -24.81 17.57
N ARG A 222 46.58 -24.72 16.24
CA ARG A 222 47.26 -25.60 15.26
C ARG A 222 48.77 -25.36 15.21
N LYS A 223 49.24 -24.21 15.70
CA LYS A 223 50.67 -23.87 15.81
C LYS A 223 51.25 -24.17 17.20
N GLN A 224 50.47 -24.77 18.10
CA GLN A 224 50.96 -25.13 19.42
C GLN A 224 52.12 -26.14 19.30
N PRO A 225 53.25 -25.93 20.00
CA PRO A 225 54.32 -26.92 20.06
C PRO A 225 53.79 -28.26 20.56
N PHE A 226 53.98 -29.30 19.74
CA PHE A 226 53.45 -30.63 19.97
C PHE A 226 54.52 -31.68 19.70
N ILE A 227 54.64 -32.67 20.60
CA ILE A 227 55.52 -33.83 20.45
C ILE A 227 54.74 -35.09 20.84
N SER A 228 54.84 -36.16 20.05
CA SER A 228 54.23 -37.45 20.38
C SER A 228 54.90 -38.06 21.62
N ALA A 229 54.12 -38.55 22.58
CA ALA A 229 54.63 -39.23 23.78
C ALA A 229 55.50 -40.45 23.42
N GLY A 230 55.19 -41.15 22.32
CA GLY A 230 56.01 -42.23 21.77
C GLY A 230 57.42 -41.79 21.37
N ASP A 231 57.60 -40.56 20.88
CA ASP A 231 58.93 -40.02 20.56
C ASP A 231 59.73 -39.73 21.85
N ILE A 232 59.07 -39.23 22.90
CA ILE A 232 59.70 -39.06 24.22
C ILE A 232 60.16 -40.41 24.77
N LEU A 233 59.28 -41.42 24.74
CA LEU A 233 59.54 -42.77 25.25
C LEU A 233 60.53 -43.59 24.40
N SER A 234 60.68 -43.27 23.11
CA SER A 234 61.71 -43.86 22.25
C SER A 234 63.03 -43.07 22.26
N GLY A 235 63.03 -41.85 22.83
CA GLY A 235 64.22 -40.99 22.93
C GLY A 235 64.48 -40.19 21.67
N ARG A 236 63.53 -40.15 20.73
CA ARG A 236 63.60 -39.43 19.46
C ARG A 236 63.06 -38.01 19.58
N PHE A 237 63.63 -37.23 20.50
CA PHE A 237 63.29 -35.82 20.68
C PHE A 237 64.54 -35.01 21.02
N ASP A 238 64.50 -33.70 20.76
CA ASP A 238 65.57 -32.76 21.14
C ASP A 238 65.28 -32.21 22.55
N PRO A 239 66.07 -32.58 23.58
CA PRO A 239 65.85 -32.11 24.95
C PRO A 239 66.00 -30.59 25.10
N VAL A 240 66.77 -29.93 24.22
CA VAL A 240 66.99 -28.48 24.28
C VAL A 240 65.68 -27.72 24.03
N ARG A 241 64.79 -28.27 23.20
CA ARG A 241 63.48 -27.67 22.91
C ARG A 241 62.50 -27.73 24.08
N LEU A 242 62.73 -28.60 25.06
CA LEU A 242 61.86 -28.78 26.22
C LEU A 242 62.40 -28.10 27.48
N ARG A 243 63.67 -27.70 27.49
CA ARG A 243 64.32 -27.10 28.65
C ARG A 243 63.61 -25.82 29.09
N GLY A 244 63.23 -25.76 30.37
CA GLY A 244 62.52 -24.64 30.98
C GLY A 244 61.06 -24.46 30.52
N LYS A 245 60.54 -25.35 29.65
CA LYS A 245 59.17 -25.28 29.15
C LYS A 245 58.20 -25.97 30.12
N THR A 246 56.95 -25.53 30.10
CA THR A 246 55.87 -26.24 30.81
C THR A 246 55.32 -27.32 29.88
N ILE A 247 55.30 -28.56 30.36
CA ILE A 247 54.84 -29.71 29.57
C ILE A 247 53.44 -30.11 30.00
N VAL A 248 52.55 -30.32 29.02
CA VAL A 248 51.22 -30.90 29.26
C VAL A 248 51.15 -32.24 28.55
N VAL A 249 51.18 -33.33 29.31
CA VAL A 249 51.00 -34.70 28.82
C VAL A 249 49.51 -34.99 28.79
N ALA A 250 48.95 -35.29 27.63
CA ALA A 250 47.50 -35.39 27.46
C ALA A 250 47.07 -36.43 26.43
N ALA A 251 45.79 -36.79 26.47
CA ALA A 251 45.13 -37.50 25.39
C ALA A 251 45.11 -36.61 24.13
N ALA A 252 45.63 -37.13 23.01
CA ALA A 252 45.71 -36.40 21.75
C ALA A 252 45.29 -37.26 20.54
N SER A 253 44.59 -38.37 20.81
CA SER A 253 43.96 -39.22 19.81
C SER A 253 42.44 -39.11 19.93
N ASN A 254 41.75 -39.06 18.80
CA ASN A 254 40.28 -39.07 18.75
C ASN A 254 39.69 -40.37 19.34
N GLU A 255 40.44 -41.48 19.31
CA GLU A 255 40.01 -42.76 19.88
C GLU A 255 39.85 -42.71 21.40
N MET A 256 40.51 -41.74 22.07
CA MET A 256 40.45 -41.58 23.52
C MET A 256 39.19 -40.83 24.00
N GLY A 257 38.36 -40.33 23.07
CA GLY A 257 37.07 -39.70 23.38
C GLY A 257 37.16 -38.31 24.01
N ASP A 258 38.35 -37.72 24.10
CA ASP A 258 38.60 -36.39 24.65
C ASP A 258 38.56 -35.34 23.54
N VAL A 259 37.41 -35.12 22.90
CA VAL A 259 37.25 -34.23 21.74
C VAL A 259 36.15 -33.20 22.00
N TYR A 260 36.47 -31.93 21.78
CA TYR A 260 35.58 -30.79 22.02
C TYR A 260 35.50 -29.87 20.81
N TYR A 261 34.39 -29.16 20.68
CA TYR A 261 34.25 -28.08 19.70
C TYR A 261 34.91 -26.81 20.24
N VAL A 262 35.99 -26.40 19.57
CA VAL A 262 36.70 -25.16 19.83
C VAL A 262 36.16 -24.07 18.89
N PRO A 263 35.58 -22.97 19.43
CA PRO A 263 35.05 -21.89 18.63
C PRO A 263 36.05 -21.35 17.60
N GLY A 264 35.60 -21.15 16.37
CA GLY A 264 36.44 -20.66 15.27
C GLY A 264 37.48 -21.64 14.71
N GLN A 265 37.84 -22.72 15.43
CA GLN A 265 38.96 -23.61 15.09
C GLN A 265 38.57 -25.08 14.85
N GLY A 266 37.34 -25.49 15.17
CA GLY A 266 36.81 -26.83 14.86
C GLY A 266 36.94 -27.83 16.02
N GLN A 267 36.93 -29.12 15.72
CA GLN A 267 37.10 -30.16 16.74
C GLN A 267 38.58 -30.32 17.14
N MET A 268 38.86 -30.29 18.44
CA MET A 268 40.20 -30.46 19.00
C MET A 268 40.14 -31.22 20.32
N ASN A 269 41.26 -31.82 20.75
CA ASN A 269 41.34 -32.50 22.04
C ASN A 269 41.27 -31.53 23.23
N GLY A 270 40.83 -32.01 24.39
CA GLY A 270 40.60 -31.20 25.60
C GLY A 270 41.84 -30.43 26.06
N VAL A 271 43.02 -30.99 25.85
CA VAL A 271 44.29 -30.33 26.12
C VAL A 271 44.45 -28.98 25.42
N PHE A 272 43.97 -28.84 24.18
CA PHE A 272 44.08 -27.58 23.44
C PHE A 272 43.23 -26.48 24.07
N VAL A 273 42.09 -26.83 24.68
CA VAL A 273 41.26 -25.89 25.45
C VAL A 273 42.00 -25.42 26.70
N HIS A 274 42.63 -26.35 27.43
CA HIS A 274 43.40 -26.01 28.63
C HIS A 274 44.61 -25.14 28.31
N VAL A 275 45.31 -25.42 27.21
CA VAL A 275 46.45 -24.63 26.74
C VAL A 275 46.00 -23.26 26.24
N ALA A 276 44.93 -23.16 25.45
CA ALA A 276 44.37 -21.88 25.02
C ALA A 276 44.05 -20.97 26.21
N ALA A 277 43.38 -21.52 27.23
CA ALA A 277 43.05 -20.80 28.45
C ALA A 277 44.30 -20.41 29.26
N ALA A 278 45.36 -21.23 29.25
CA ALA A 278 46.63 -20.90 29.91
C ALA A 278 47.36 -19.77 29.19
N GLU A 279 47.48 -19.85 27.86
CA GLU A 279 48.09 -18.81 27.02
C GLU A 279 47.32 -17.48 27.18
N THR A 280 45.97 -17.52 27.19
CA THR A 280 45.13 -16.33 27.46
C THR A 280 45.51 -15.65 28.78
N LEU A 281 45.69 -16.42 29.86
CA LEU A 281 46.08 -15.86 31.16
C LEU A 281 47.52 -15.34 31.19
N LYS A 282 48.42 -15.93 30.38
CA LYS A 282 49.82 -15.51 30.29
C LYS A 282 50.00 -14.19 29.54
N GLU A 283 49.20 -13.97 28.50
CA GLU A 283 49.22 -12.72 27.71
C GLU A 283 48.69 -11.53 28.51
N GLY A 284 47.88 -11.80 29.55
CA GLY A 284 47.25 -10.78 30.38
C GLY A 284 45.92 -10.31 29.79
N GLY A 285 45.04 -9.78 30.63
CA GLY A 285 43.73 -9.31 30.17
C GLY A 285 42.72 -10.44 29.96
N ALA A 286 42.27 -11.09 31.03
CA ALA A 286 41.18 -12.06 30.95
C ALA A 286 39.93 -11.52 31.64
N TYR A 287 39.44 -10.36 31.18
CA TYR A 287 38.33 -9.64 31.80
C TYR A 287 37.04 -9.79 31.00
N HIS A 288 35.97 -10.21 31.67
CA HIS A 288 34.64 -10.31 31.07
C HIS A 288 33.69 -9.29 31.69
N TRP A 289 33.38 -8.22 30.97
CA TRP A 289 32.50 -7.14 31.45
C TRP A 289 31.01 -7.39 31.19
N GLY A 290 30.67 -8.42 30.41
CA GLY A 290 29.30 -8.78 30.05
C GLY A 290 28.58 -7.70 29.26
N TRP A 291 27.26 -7.83 29.14
CA TRP A 291 26.44 -6.94 28.28
C TRP A 291 25.99 -5.63 28.95
N LEU A 292 26.02 -5.53 30.29
CA LEU A 292 25.49 -4.38 31.02
C LEU A 292 26.30 -3.10 30.79
N THR A 293 27.63 -3.22 30.72
CA THR A 293 28.54 -2.09 30.54
C THR A 293 28.38 -1.41 29.17
N PRO A 294 28.40 -2.11 28.01
CA PRO A 294 28.13 -1.47 26.72
C PRO A 294 26.69 -0.97 26.62
N LEU A 295 25.72 -1.63 27.28
CA LEU A 295 24.32 -1.18 27.25
C LEU A 295 24.15 0.18 27.94
N ALA A 296 24.82 0.40 29.07
CA ALA A 296 24.78 1.69 29.78
C ALA A 296 25.33 2.83 28.90
N VAL A 297 26.45 2.60 28.21
CA VAL A 297 27.02 3.56 27.25
C VAL A 297 26.04 3.80 26.09
N MET A 298 25.43 2.73 25.58
CA MET A 298 24.49 2.82 24.47
C MET A 298 23.19 3.55 24.84
N LEU A 299 22.76 3.47 26.10
CA LEU A 299 21.60 4.21 26.58
C LEU A 299 21.81 5.73 26.49
N ALA A 300 23.02 6.21 26.81
CA ALA A 300 23.36 7.63 26.66
C ALA A 300 23.35 8.06 25.18
N ILE A 301 23.88 7.22 24.29
CA ILE A 301 23.90 7.45 22.84
C ILE A 301 22.49 7.45 22.24
N ALA A 302 21.66 6.47 22.62
CA ALA A 302 20.27 6.35 22.20
C ALA A 302 19.44 7.56 22.68
N SER A 303 19.65 7.98 23.94
CA SER A 303 19.06 9.21 24.50
C SER A 303 19.46 10.44 23.69
N THR A 304 20.74 10.58 23.37
CA THR A 304 21.25 11.70 22.56
C THR A 304 20.64 11.70 21.15
N ASN A 305 20.51 10.53 20.50
CA ASN A 305 19.88 10.39 19.19
C ASN A 305 18.40 10.83 19.18
N LEU A 306 17.65 10.50 20.23
CA LEU A 306 16.23 10.83 20.35
C LEU A 306 16.02 12.31 20.71
N PHE A 307 16.77 12.84 21.68
CA PHE A 307 16.45 14.09 22.35
C PHE A 307 17.33 15.30 21.99
N ALA A 308 18.54 15.12 21.43
CA ALA A 308 19.40 16.27 21.12
C ALA A 308 18.71 17.25 20.14
N HIS A 309 18.92 18.56 20.26
CA HIS A 309 18.25 19.54 19.38
C HIS A 309 18.89 19.62 17.99
N LEU A 310 20.23 19.52 17.92
CA LEU A 310 21.00 19.67 16.70
C LEU A 310 21.06 18.36 15.89
N ARG A 311 20.82 18.46 14.58
CA ARG A 311 20.87 17.31 13.67
C ARG A 311 22.28 16.70 13.56
N SER A 312 23.32 17.52 13.64
CA SER A 312 24.72 17.08 13.64
C SER A 312 25.01 16.21 14.86
N THR A 313 24.63 16.65 16.06
CA THR A 313 24.83 15.90 17.31
C THR A 313 24.15 14.53 17.27
N ARG A 314 22.92 14.45 16.76
CA ARG A 314 22.23 13.15 16.60
C ARG A 314 22.98 12.20 15.67
N ARG A 315 23.43 12.71 14.51
CA ARG A 315 24.19 11.91 13.54
C ARG A 315 25.53 11.45 14.11
N ALA A 316 26.22 12.33 14.83
CA ALA A 316 27.46 11.99 15.53
C ALA A 316 27.22 10.91 16.59
N ALA A 317 26.13 11.01 17.38
CA ALA A 317 25.76 10.00 18.36
C ALA A 317 25.52 8.63 17.72
N VAL A 318 24.72 8.56 16.64
CA VAL A 318 24.49 7.29 15.93
C VAL A 318 25.78 6.74 15.34
N ALA A 319 26.62 7.58 14.72
CA ALA A 319 27.91 7.15 14.18
C ALA A 319 28.86 6.62 15.26
N ALA A 320 28.93 7.30 16.41
CA ALA A 320 29.68 6.84 17.57
C ALA A 320 29.14 5.51 18.10
N GLY A 321 27.81 5.35 18.19
CA GLY A 321 27.17 4.09 18.57
C GLY A 321 27.53 2.93 17.64
N ILE A 322 27.50 3.17 16.31
CA ILE A 322 27.90 2.18 15.32
C ILE A 322 29.38 1.80 15.51
N ALA A 323 30.27 2.78 15.69
CA ALA A 323 31.69 2.52 15.91
C ALA A 323 31.94 1.71 17.20
N ILE A 324 31.24 2.02 18.29
CA ILE A 324 31.33 1.30 19.57
C ILE A 324 30.85 -0.14 19.44
N VAL A 325 29.81 -0.42 18.67
CA VAL A 325 29.27 -1.78 18.48
C VAL A 325 30.13 -2.59 17.49
N THR A 326 30.79 -1.95 16.53
CA THR A 326 31.51 -2.66 15.45
C THR A 326 33.01 -2.75 15.68
N ILE A 327 33.67 -1.61 15.94
CA ILE A 327 35.13 -1.51 16.10
C ILE A 327 35.51 -1.67 17.57
N GLY A 328 34.71 -1.10 18.47
CA GLY A 328 34.95 -1.13 19.92
C GLY A 328 35.30 -2.51 20.48
N PRO A 329 34.59 -3.60 20.12
CA PRO A 329 34.85 -4.91 20.71
C PRO A 329 36.15 -5.51 20.20
N VAL A 330 36.51 -5.30 18.94
CA VAL A 330 37.77 -5.78 18.37
C VAL A 330 38.96 -5.15 19.10
N VAL A 331 38.88 -3.84 19.35
CA VAL A 331 39.94 -3.10 20.07
C VAL A 331 40.00 -3.53 21.54
N ALA A 332 38.85 -3.74 22.18
CA ALA A 332 38.80 -4.15 23.58
C ALA A 332 39.28 -5.60 23.78
N GLU A 333 38.89 -6.52 22.92
CA GLU A 333 39.32 -7.92 22.95
C GLU A 333 40.83 -8.04 22.69
N ALA A 334 41.41 -7.19 21.83
CA ALA A 334 42.86 -7.10 21.65
C ALA A 334 43.61 -6.60 22.91
N GLN A 335 42.90 -6.05 23.89
CA GLN A 335 43.43 -5.68 25.21
C GLN A 335 42.94 -6.63 26.31
N GLY A 336 42.32 -7.75 25.93
CA GLY A 336 41.84 -8.76 26.87
C GLY A 336 40.55 -8.41 27.61
N ILE A 337 39.75 -7.50 27.04
CA ILE A 337 38.44 -7.11 27.59
C ILE A 337 37.34 -7.63 26.66
N VAL A 338 36.58 -8.61 27.16
CA VAL A 338 35.47 -9.24 26.44
C VAL A 338 34.14 -8.72 26.97
N TYR A 339 33.27 -8.26 26.06
CA TYR A 339 31.89 -7.87 26.38
C TYR A 339 30.94 -8.18 25.22
N ASP A 340 29.67 -8.29 25.58
CA ASP A 340 28.61 -8.66 24.65
C ASP A 340 27.93 -7.40 24.10
N ILE A 341 27.75 -7.31 22.80
CA ILE A 341 27.23 -6.10 22.13
C ILE A 341 25.78 -6.20 21.69
N LEU A 342 25.17 -7.38 21.60
CA LEU A 342 23.85 -7.52 20.97
C LEU A 342 22.74 -6.68 21.65
N PRO A 343 22.60 -6.68 22.99
CA PRO A 343 21.60 -5.82 23.64
C PRO A 343 21.79 -4.33 23.29
N SER A 344 23.03 -3.88 23.21
CA SER A 344 23.39 -2.51 22.83
C SER A 344 23.07 -2.22 21.36
N ALA A 345 23.44 -3.13 20.45
CA ALA A 345 23.17 -3.02 19.02
C ALA A 345 21.67 -2.92 18.72
N LEU A 346 20.84 -3.69 19.45
CA LEU A 346 19.39 -3.65 19.34
C LEU A 346 18.80 -2.32 19.82
N LEU A 347 19.26 -1.81 20.97
CA LEU A 347 18.84 -0.50 21.48
C LEU A 347 19.16 0.62 20.47
N LEU A 348 20.37 0.61 19.92
CA LEU A 348 20.77 1.58 18.89
C LEU A 348 19.89 1.47 17.64
N SER A 349 19.70 0.25 17.14
CA SER A 349 18.93 -0.02 15.92
C SER A 349 17.46 0.38 16.07
N ALA A 350 16.84 0.05 17.20
CA ALA A 350 15.45 0.40 17.48
C ALA A 350 15.25 1.93 17.54
N THR A 351 16.12 2.64 18.27
CA THR A 351 16.00 4.10 18.41
C THR A 351 16.37 4.86 17.14
N ALA A 352 17.39 4.42 16.39
CA ALA A 352 17.74 4.98 15.09
C ALA A 352 16.65 4.70 14.05
N GLY A 353 16.12 3.47 14.01
CA GLY A 353 15.04 3.03 13.12
C GLY A 353 13.74 3.80 13.34
N ALA A 354 13.29 3.94 14.59
CA ALA A 354 12.09 4.71 14.91
C ALA A 354 12.22 6.20 14.48
N ARG A 355 13.43 6.77 14.60
CA ARG A 355 13.73 8.13 14.13
C ARG A 355 13.69 8.24 12.60
N ALA A 356 14.29 7.28 11.91
CA ALA A 356 14.26 7.21 10.45
C ALA A 356 12.81 7.07 9.95
N TRP A 357 12.01 6.21 10.60
CA TRP A 357 10.61 5.98 10.29
C TRP A 357 9.73 7.22 10.49
N THR A 358 9.88 7.92 11.63
CA THR A 358 9.16 9.18 11.87
C THR A 358 9.52 10.24 10.83
N ARG A 359 10.79 10.34 10.44
CA ARG A 359 11.24 11.25 9.38
C ARG A 359 10.71 10.85 8.00
N PHE A 360 10.70 9.56 7.70
CA PHE A 360 10.16 9.02 6.46
C PHE A 360 8.67 9.33 6.35
N ARG A 361 7.88 9.04 7.39
CA ARG A 361 6.46 9.41 7.46
C ARG A 361 6.21 10.91 7.30
N GLN A 362 7.02 11.74 7.96
CA GLN A 362 6.93 13.21 7.79
C GLN A 362 7.26 13.64 6.36
N SER A 363 8.25 13.02 5.72
CA SER A 363 8.64 13.35 4.35
C SER A 363 7.59 12.86 3.34
N TYR A 364 6.97 11.71 3.59
CA TYR A 364 5.87 11.17 2.79
C TYR A 364 4.62 12.05 2.85
N LYS A 365 4.25 12.56 4.04
CA LYS A 365 3.13 13.51 4.15
C LYS A 365 3.37 14.80 3.36
N VAL A 366 4.61 15.29 3.31
CA VAL A 366 4.95 16.48 2.53
C VAL A 366 4.91 16.20 1.02
N LEU A 367 5.37 15.03 0.58
CA LEU A 367 5.33 14.62 -0.83
C LEU A 367 3.90 14.31 -1.32
N GLY A 368 3.03 13.80 -0.45
CA GLY A 368 1.62 13.52 -0.76
C GLY A 368 0.72 14.75 -0.81
N ASN A 369 1.23 15.93 -0.40
CA ASN A 369 0.47 17.18 -0.30
C ASN A 369 0.85 18.21 -1.38
N ILE A 370 1.68 17.83 -2.36
CA ILE A 370 2.09 18.68 -3.47
C ILE A 370 1.76 18.01 -4.80
N ASN A 371 1.38 18.80 -5.81
CA ASN A 371 1.25 18.34 -7.19
C ASN A 371 2.65 18.18 -7.80
N SER A 372 2.89 17.03 -8.45
CA SER A 372 4.22 16.64 -8.98
C SER A 372 4.70 17.51 -10.14
N VAL A 373 3.80 18.13 -10.90
CA VAL A 373 4.11 18.94 -12.08
C VAL A 373 4.36 20.39 -11.70
N SER A 374 3.45 21.00 -10.95
CA SER A 374 3.52 22.43 -10.62
C SER A 374 4.29 22.74 -9.34
N GLY A 375 4.38 21.77 -8.40
CA GLY A 375 4.89 21.99 -7.05
C GLY A 375 3.94 22.77 -6.14
N LEU A 376 2.70 23.06 -6.56
CA LEU A 376 1.66 23.66 -5.73
C LEU A 376 1.10 22.66 -4.71
N PRO A 377 0.53 23.11 -3.59
CA PRO A 377 -0.19 22.21 -2.71
C PRO A 377 -1.38 21.56 -3.45
N ASN A 378 -1.60 20.27 -3.26
CA ASN A 378 -2.66 19.56 -3.95
C ASN A 378 -3.99 19.58 -3.17
N LEU A 379 -5.05 19.02 -3.75
CA LEU A 379 -6.36 18.97 -3.07
C LEU A 379 -6.37 18.14 -1.78
N ALA A 380 -5.44 17.19 -1.60
CA ALA A 380 -5.28 16.49 -0.32
C ALA A 380 -4.78 17.43 0.78
N ALA A 381 -3.86 18.35 0.45
CA ALA A 381 -3.43 19.40 1.37
C ALA A 381 -4.57 20.35 1.78
N LEU A 382 -5.50 20.62 0.86
CA LEU A 382 -6.69 21.41 1.16
C LEU A 382 -7.64 20.65 2.10
N ARG A 383 -7.90 19.36 1.86
CA ARG A 383 -8.79 18.52 2.68
C ARG A 383 -8.37 18.44 4.15
N ASP A 384 -7.06 18.52 4.41
CA ASP A 384 -6.49 18.48 5.77
C ASP A 384 -6.54 19.84 6.50
N GLN A 385 -7.04 20.91 5.87
CA GLN A 385 -7.17 22.22 6.52
C GLN A 385 -8.41 22.32 7.42
N VAL A 386 -8.27 23.10 8.49
CA VAL A 386 -9.39 23.57 9.31
C VAL A 386 -9.90 24.88 8.73
N ALA A 387 -11.07 24.86 8.08
CA ALA A 387 -11.69 26.06 7.54
C ALA A 387 -12.36 26.88 8.64
N ALA A 388 -12.26 28.22 8.55
CA ALA A 388 -12.95 29.12 9.45
C ALA A 388 -14.47 29.12 9.18
N PRO A 389 -15.33 29.51 10.15
CA PRO A 389 -16.78 29.47 10.02
C PRO A 389 -17.36 30.26 8.83
N ASN A 390 -16.69 31.34 8.40
CA ASN A 390 -17.13 32.21 7.30
C ASN A 390 -16.30 32.00 6.01
N THR A 391 -15.97 30.75 5.70
CA THR A 391 -15.15 30.41 4.53
C THR A 391 -16.05 29.99 3.37
N VAL A 392 -15.81 30.52 2.17
CA VAL A 392 -16.35 30.01 0.90
C VAL A 392 -15.25 29.21 0.22
N ILE A 393 -15.55 27.99 -0.22
CA ILE A 393 -14.65 27.24 -1.10
C ILE A 393 -15.06 27.53 -2.55
N VAL A 394 -14.06 27.84 -3.38
CA VAL A 394 -14.25 27.99 -4.82
C VAL A 394 -13.49 26.87 -5.50
N GLY A 395 -14.20 26.07 -6.28
CA GLY A 395 -13.65 25.06 -7.17
C GLY A 395 -13.69 25.56 -8.60
N ALA A 396 -12.61 25.38 -9.34
CA ALA A 396 -12.48 25.78 -10.73
C ALA A 396 -12.10 24.57 -11.58
N ARG A 397 -12.68 24.46 -12.77
CA ARG A 397 -12.31 23.46 -13.77
C ARG A 397 -11.94 24.14 -15.07
N ILE A 398 -10.72 23.87 -15.54
CA ILE A 398 -10.27 24.29 -16.87
C ILE A 398 -10.78 23.28 -17.89
N ARG A 399 -11.58 23.72 -18.88
CA ARG A 399 -12.11 22.82 -19.90
C ARG A 399 -11.00 22.34 -20.83
N ASN A 400 -11.12 21.11 -21.30
CA ASN A 400 -10.19 20.44 -22.22
C ASN A 400 -8.74 20.43 -21.71
N PHE A 401 -8.50 20.58 -20.41
CA PHE A 401 -7.14 20.63 -19.86
C PHE A 401 -6.34 19.37 -20.19
N ALA A 402 -6.94 18.18 -20.02
CA ALA A 402 -6.30 16.91 -20.34
C ALA A 402 -5.98 16.78 -21.84
N GLU A 403 -6.85 17.29 -22.72
CA GLU A 403 -6.60 17.30 -24.17
C GLU A 403 -5.42 18.22 -24.50
N ILE A 404 -5.39 19.42 -23.91
CA ILE A 404 -4.28 20.38 -24.07
C ILE A 404 -2.97 19.76 -23.58
N THR A 405 -2.93 19.20 -22.37
CA THR A 405 -1.69 18.68 -21.78
C THR A 405 -1.24 17.35 -22.38
N SER A 406 -2.14 16.54 -22.93
CA SER A 406 -1.76 15.30 -23.65
C SER A 406 -0.84 15.55 -24.85
N SER A 407 -0.85 16.77 -25.38
CA SER A 407 -0.01 17.18 -26.50
C SER A 407 1.33 17.82 -26.09
N PHE A 408 1.59 18.00 -24.78
CA PHE A 408 2.72 18.78 -24.26
C PHE A 408 3.78 17.94 -23.52
N PRO A 409 5.07 18.33 -23.61
CA PRO A 409 6.09 17.94 -22.64
C PRO A 409 5.79 18.49 -21.24
N ILE A 410 6.31 17.85 -20.20
CA ILE A 410 6.06 18.20 -18.78
C ILE A 410 6.46 19.66 -18.47
N GLU A 411 7.51 20.18 -19.09
CA GLU A 411 7.97 21.56 -18.92
C GLU A 411 6.94 22.59 -19.41
N ASN A 412 6.22 22.26 -20.50
CA ASN A 412 5.20 23.12 -21.08
C ASN A 412 3.88 23.04 -20.29
N GLU A 413 3.55 21.86 -19.75
CA GLU A 413 2.44 21.71 -18.80
C GLU A 413 2.66 22.59 -17.56
N ARG A 414 3.88 22.61 -17.01
CA ARG A 414 4.21 23.47 -15.89
C ARG A 414 4.03 24.95 -16.23
N ALA A 415 4.54 25.40 -17.38
CA ALA A 415 4.39 26.79 -17.81
C ALA A 415 2.91 27.18 -18.00
N LEU A 416 2.08 26.26 -18.51
CA LEU A 416 0.63 26.45 -18.63
C LEU A 416 -0.02 26.63 -17.27
N VAL A 417 0.31 25.76 -16.31
CA VAL A 417 -0.22 25.85 -14.94
C VAL A 417 0.22 27.14 -14.26
N GLU A 418 1.47 27.59 -14.44
CA GLU A 418 1.95 28.86 -13.90
C GLU A 418 1.12 30.05 -14.44
N GLN A 419 0.76 30.04 -15.72
CA GLN A 419 -0.11 31.04 -16.35
C GLN A 419 -1.55 31.00 -15.81
N ILE A 420 -2.09 29.80 -15.58
CA ILE A 420 -3.43 29.61 -14.97
C ILE A 420 -3.44 30.15 -13.53
N VAL A 421 -2.45 29.77 -12.75
CA VAL A 421 -2.34 30.12 -11.32
C VAL A 421 -2.08 31.61 -11.14
N ALA A 422 -1.31 32.25 -12.03
CA ALA A 422 -1.14 33.70 -12.02
C ALA A 422 -2.48 34.45 -12.17
N ARG A 423 -3.37 33.99 -13.06
CA ARG A 423 -4.72 34.55 -13.22
C ARG A 423 -5.59 34.30 -11.99
N PHE A 424 -5.54 33.09 -11.45
CA PHE A 424 -6.25 32.76 -10.21
C PHE A 424 -5.78 33.60 -9.02
N ALA A 425 -4.48 33.80 -8.85
CA ALA A 425 -3.93 34.57 -7.75
C ALA A 425 -4.42 36.03 -7.76
N LEU A 426 -4.61 36.61 -8.95
CA LEU A 426 -5.19 37.94 -9.14
C LEU A 426 -6.67 37.98 -8.71
N GLY A 427 -7.48 37.02 -9.16
CA GLY A 427 -8.89 36.95 -8.79
C GLY A 427 -9.10 36.60 -7.32
N ALA A 428 -8.35 35.64 -6.80
CA ALA A 428 -8.45 35.12 -5.43
C ALA A 428 -7.79 36.04 -4.38
N ARG A 429 -7.33 37.25 -4.77
CA ARG A 429 -6.71 38.27 -3.90
C ARG A 429 -5.61 37.72 -2.98
N GLY A 430 -4.75 36.85 -3.51
CA GLY A 430 -3.63 36.28 -2.78
C GLY A 430 -3.95 35.05 -1.92
N ALA A 431 -5.14 34.46 -2.05
CA ALA A 431 -5.43 33.17 -1.43
C ALA A 431 -4.51 32.05 -1.98
N GLN A 432 -4.21 31.07 -1.14
CA GLN A 432 -3.44 29.90 -1.56
C GLN A 432 -4.26 29.07 -2.55
N ILE A 433 -3.73 28.92 -3.77
CA ILE A 433 -4.31 28.06 -4.81
C ILE A 433 -3.83 26.63 -4.59
N TYR A 434 -4.77 25.70 -4.62
CA TYR A 434 -4.55 24.27 -4.60
C TYR A 434 -4.86 23.68 -5.98
N GLN A 435 -4.07 22.70 -6.38
CA GLN A 435 -4.24 22.05 -7.68
C GLN A 435 -4.65 20.58 -7.51
N GLY A 436 -5.70 20.19 -8.22
CA GLY A 436 -6.08 18.80 -8.45
C GLY A 436 -5.56 18.28 -9.78
N ASP A 437 -6.01 17.08 -10.14
CA ASP A 437 -5.73 16.51 -11.45
C ASP A 437 -6.70 17.08 -12.51
N GLU A 438 -6.39 16.88 -13.78
CA GLU A 438 -7.26 17.22 -14.92
C GLU A 438 -7.78 18.67 -14.95
N GLY A 439 -6.92 19.63 -14.59
CA GLY A 439 -7.25 21.06 -14.68
C GLY A 439 -8.19 21.53 -13.58
N VAL A 440 -8.28 20.80 -12.48
CA VAL A 440 -9.03 21.22 -11.29
C VAL A 440 -8.16 22.10 -10.40
N PHE A 441 -8.72 23.22 -9.95
CA PHE A 441 -8.10 24.12 -8.98
C PHE A 441 -9.10 24.46 -7.88
N ALA A 442 -8.62 24.75 -6.68
CA ALA A 442 -9.48 25.17 -5.59
C ALA A 442 -8.77 26.17 -4.68
N TRP A 443 -9.53 27.04 -4.03
CA TRP A 443 -9.02 27.93 -3.00
C TRP A 443 -10.10 28.26 -1.98
N LEU A 444 -9.65 28.69 -0.79
CA LEU A 444 -10.50 29.20 0.26
C LEU A 444 -10.58 30.72 0.14
N SER A 445 -11.79 31.25 0.24
CA SER A 445 -12.05 32.69 0.22
C SER A 445 -13.11 33.04 1.26
N THR A 446 -13.54 34.30 1.30
CA THR A 446 -14.61 34.77 2.18
C THR A 446 -15.74 35.38 1.35
N PRO A 447 -16.97 35.45 1.88
CA PRO A 447 -18.11 36.06 1.17
C PRO A 447 -17.87 37.53 0.79
N GLU A 448 -17.05 38.27 1.55
CA GLU A 448 -16.73 39.68 1.26
C GLU A 448 -15.82 39.83 0.04
N VAL A 449 -15.03 38.78 -0.26
CA VAL A 449 -14.12 38.75 -1.41
C VAL A 449 -14.77 38.08 -2.61
N THR A 450 -15.60 37.07 -2.38
CA THR A 450 -16.20 36.24 -3.42
C THR A 450 -17.62 36.67 -3.73
N GLY A 451 -17.75 37.54 -4.74
CA GLY A 451 -19.03 38.02 -5.26
C GLY A 451 -19.13 37.91 -6.79
N PRO A 452 -20.33 38.10 -7.37
CA PRO A 452 -20.57 37.97 -8.82
C PRO A 452 -19.58 38.77 -9.68
N ASP A 453 -19.34 40.03 -9.34
CA ASP A 453 -18.42 40.91 -10.09
C ASP A 453 -16.97 40.40 -10.10
N GLN A 454 -16.52 39.80 -9.00
CA GLN A 454 -15.17 39.24 -8.87
C GLN A 454 -15.03 37.93 -9.66
N LEU A 455 -16.07 37.09 -9.67
CA LEU A 455 -16.12 35.86 -10.47
C LEU A 455 -16.17 36.19 -11.98
N ASP A 456 -16.93 37.20 -12.38
CA ASP A 456 -16.98 37.66 -13.77
C ASP A 456 -15.67 38.32 -14.22
N ALA A 457 -15.03 39.11 -13.35
CA ALA A 457 -13.70 39.65 -13.62
C ALA A 457 -12.66 38.54 -13.78
N LEU A 458 -12.70 37.51 -12.92
CA LEU A 458 -11.83 36.34 -13.04
C LEU A 458 -12.08 35.60 -14.36
N HIS A 459 -13.33 35.43 -14.78
CA HIS A 459 -13.66 34.83 -16.07
C HIS A 459 -13.12 35.68 -17.25
N ALA A 460 -13.17 37.01 -17.14
CA ALA A 460 -12.62 37.91 -18.16
C ALA A 460 -11.09 37.79 -18.30
N LEU A 461 -10.35 37.53 -17.22
CA LEU A 461 -8.88 37.30 -17.28
C LEU A 461 -8.51 36.06 -18.11
N PHE A 462 -9.39 35.07 -18.19
CA PHE A 462 -9.18 33.86 -18.97
C PHE A 462 -9.55 34.01 -20.45
N ARG A 463 -10.15 35.15 -20.87
CA ARG A 463 -10.36 35.46 -22.29
C ARG A 463 -9.06 35.70 -23.06
N SER A 464 -7.99 36.08 -22.38
CA SER A 464 -6.67 36.22 -23.01
C SER A 464 -6.00 34.84 -23.11
N PRO A 465 -5.54 34.42 -24.31
CA PRO A 465 -4.84 33.15 -24.49
C PRO A 465 -3.61 33.06 -23.57
N ALA A 466 -3.31 31.85 -23.08
CA ALA A 466 -2.06 31.57 -22.39
C ALA A 466 -0.94 31.31 -23.39
N LEU A 467 0.19 32.00 -23.24
CA LEU A 467 1.36 31.78 -24.08
C LEU A 467 2.24 30.69 -23.47
N VAL A 468 2.35 29.54 -24.15
CA VAL A 468 3.22 28.43 -23.78
C VAL A 468 4.13 28.13 -24.96
N ASP A 469 5.44 28.28 -24.77
CA ASP A 469 6.44 28.10 -25.84
C ASP A 469 6.12 28.89 -27.13
N GLY A 470 5.66 30.14 -26.95
CA GLY A 470 5.27 31.03 -28.06
C GLY A 470 3.94 30.70 -28.74
N ARG A 471 3.23 29.65 -28.32
CA ARG A 471 1.91 29.27 -28.86
C ARG A 471 0.78 29.83 -27.99
N PRO A 472 -0.22 30.52 -28.56
CA PRO A 472 -1.40 30.93 -27.83
C PRO A 472 -2.34 29.73 -27.61
N ILE A 473 -2.72 29.50 -26.35
CA ILE A 473 -3.64 28.45 -25.93
C ILE A 473 -4.87 29.10 -25.32
N ASP A 474 -6.04 28.84 -25.92
CA ASP A 474 -7.30 29.32 -25.40
C ASP A 474 -7.70 28.52 -24.16
N LEU A 475 -7.99 29.24 -23.08
CA LEU A 475 -8.39 28.65 -21.81
C LEU A 475 -9.83 29.06 -21.52
N SER A 476 -10.67 28.06 -21.25
CA SER A 476 -12.00 28.29 -20.73
C SER A 476 -12.15 27.59 -19.39
N MET A 477 -12.99 28.17 -18.53
CA MET A 477 -13.12 27.77 -17.15
C MET A 477 -14.57 27.89 -16.69
N THR A 478 -14.96 27.00 -15.80
CA THR A 478 -16.16 27.15 -14.97
C THR A 478 -15.82 27.11 -13.49
N LEU A 479 -16.62 27.83 -12.69
CA LEU A 479 -16.42 27.96 -11.25
C LEU A 479 -17.64 27.39 -10.50
N GLY A 480 -17.39 26.72 -9.39
CA GLY A 480 -18.42 26.29 -8.47
C GLY A 480 -18.10 26.73 -7.05
N LEU A 481 -19.14 27.05 -6.29
CA LEU A 481 -19.00 27.64 -4.96
C LEU A 481 -19.79 26.83 -3.93
N ASP A 482 -19.23 26.68 -2.74
CA ASP A 482 -19.94 26.14 -1.57
C ASP A 482 -19.57 26.98 -0.34
N ALA A 483 -20.59 27.47 0.35
CA ALA A 483 -20.48 28.32 1.53
C ALA A 483 -21.06 27.67 2.79
N ASP A 484 -21.41 26.38 2.75
CA ASP A 484 -22.11 25.72 3.85
C ASP A 484 -21.13 25.31 4.97
N PRO A 485 -21.16 25.97 6.15
CA PRO A 485 -20.22 25.69 7.22
C PRO A 485 -20.51 24.37 7.95
N SER A 486 -21.69 23.77 7.74
CA SER A 486 -22.08 22.50 8.38
C SER A 486 -21.39 21.27 7.77
N ARG A 487 -20.83 21.41 6.56
CA ARG A 487 -20.22 20.31 5.80
C ARG A 487 -18.71 20.26 5.99
N THR A 488 -18.15 19.06 5.97
CA THR A 488 -16.70 18.86 6.02
C THR A 488 -16.04 19.41 4.75
N LEU A 489 -14.79 19.89 4.88
CA LEU A 489 -14.05 20.47 3.75
C LEU A 489 -13.93 19.54 2.52
N PRO A 490 -13.73 18.21 2.67
CA PRO A 490 -13.78 17.29 1.54
C PRO A 490 -15.14 17.27 0.82
N ASN A 491 -16.25 17.27 1.57
CA ASN A 491 -17.60 17.25 0.99
C ASN A 491 -17.90 18.57 0.26
N ARG A 492 -17.48 19.68 0.84
CA ARG A 492 -17.61 21.02 0.24
C ARG A 492 -16.80 21.14 -1.04
N LEU A 493 -15.56 20.63 -1.06
CA LEU A 493 -14.74 20.58 -2.27
C LEU A 493 -15.44 19.76 -3.37
N GLY A 494 -15.95 18.57 -3.04
CA GLY A 494 -16.73 17.77 -4.01
C GLY A 494 -17.92 18.55 -4.57
N ALA A 495 -18.66 19.23 -3.70
CA ALA A 495 -19.81 20.05 -4.07
C ALA A 495 -19.48 21.23 -5.00
N THR A 496 -18.34 21.89 -4.78
CA THR A 496 -17.88 22.93 -5.73
C THR A 496 -17.61 22.38 -7.11
N LEU A 497 -17.06 21.17 -7.23
CA LEU A 497 -16.78 20.58 -8.54
C LEU A 497 -18.07 20.19 -9.26
N VAL A 498 -19.05 19.66 -8.53
CA VAL A 498 -20.41 19.40 -9.06
C VAL A 498 -21.03 20.70 -9.57
N ALA A 499 -20.99 21.78 -8.80
CA ALA A 499 -21.54 23.07 -9.22
C ALA A 499 -20.81 23.65 -10.44
N ALA A 500 -19.49 23.47 -10.55
CA ALA A 500 -18.72 23.90 -11.71
C ALA A 500 -19.10 23.13 -13.00
N ASP A 501 -19.45 21.85 -12.88
CA ASP A 501 -19.89 21.01 -14.00
C ASP A 501 -21.33 21.34 -14.43
N GLU A 502 -22.21 21.59 -13.47
CA GLU A 502 -23.56 22.08 -13.76
C GLU A 502 -23.50 23.44 -14.46
N ALA A 503 -22.66 24.36 -13.99
CA ALA A 503 -22.45 25.64 -14.64
C ALA A 503 -21.99 25.46 -16.10
N ALA A 504 -21.08 24.51 -16.35
CA ALA A 504 -20.60 24.22 -17.70
C ALA A 504 -21.72 23.71 -18.62
N THR A 505 -22.59 22.84 -18.11
CA THR A 505 -23.70 22.23 -18.84
C THR A 505 -24.80 23.25 -19.16
N GLU A 506 -25.08 24.16 -18.22
CA GLU A 506 -26.08 25.22 -18.37
C GLU A 506 -25.56 26.45 -19.13
N GLY A 507 -24.31 26.43 -19.60
CA GLY A 507 -23.68 27.57 -20.29
C GLY A 507 -23.38 28.76 -19.37
N LEU A 508 -23.40 28.55 -18.05
CA LEU A 508 -23.07 29.55 -17.03
C LEU A 508 -21.56 29.59 -16.76
N ARG A 509 -21.09 30.74 -16.25
CA ARG A 509 -19.67 30.94 -15.88
C ARG A 509 -19.36 30.37 -14.51
N TRP A 510 -20.31 30.49 -13.60
CA TRP A 510 -20.18 30.05 -12.22
C TRP A 510 -21.54 29.63 -11.66
N LYS A 511 -21.53 28.81 -10.62
CA LYS A 511 -22.74 28.39 -9.91
C LYS A 511 -22.48 28.13 -8.43
N VAL A 512 -23.44 28.46 -7.58
CA VAL A 512 -23.41 28.07 -6.16
C VAL A 512 -24.05 26.70 -6.03
N TYR A 513 -23.39 25.81 -5.30
CA TYR A 513 -23.91 24.49 -5.02
C TYR A 513 -25.21 24.57 -4.22
N ASP A 514 -26.24 23.89 -4.72
CA ASP A 514 -27.54 23.80 -4.07
C ASP A 514 -27.71 22.40 -3.42
N PRO A 515 -27.71 22.30 -2.07
CA PRO A 515 -27.85 21.02 -1.39
C PRO A 515 -29.22 20.35 -1.60
N ALA A 516 -30.28 21.07 -1.99
CA ALA A 516 -31.58 20.47 -2.27
C ALA A 516 -31.52 19.48 -3.45
N LYS A 517 -30.60 19.69 -4.40
CA LYS A 517 -30.37 18.80 -5.55
C LYS A 517 -29.61 17.51 -5.22
N LEU A 518 -28.95 17.41 -4.06
CA LEU A 518 -28.23 16.18 -3.69
C LEU A 518 -29.21 15.05 -3.36
N ALA A 519 -30.34 15.36 -2.70
CA ALA A 519 -31.41 14.40 -2.47
C ALA A 519 -32.00 13.88 -3.80
N ASP A 520 -32.10 14.75 -4.80
CA ASP A 520 -32.53 14.37 -6.15
C ASP A 520 -31.48 13.51 -6.86
N ALA A 521 -30.18 13.74 -6.66
CA ALA A 521 -29.12 12.95 -7.26
C ALA A 521 -29.02 11.54 -6.65
N GLU A 522 -29.10 11.41 -5.33
CA GLU A 522 -29.17 10.10 -4.64
C GLU A 522 -30.42 9.32 -5.07
N TRP A 523 -31.56 10.00 -5.19
CA TRP A 523 -32.80 9.40 -5.69
C TRP A 523 -32.70 8.95 -7.15
N LYS A 524 -32.15 9.77 -8.05
CA LYS A 524 -31.93 9.39 -9.46
C LYS A 524 -31.06 8.14 -9.60
N LEU A 525 -30.03 8.02 -8.79
CA LEU A 525 -29.18 6.82 -8.74
C LEU A 525 -29.95 5.59 -8.21
N SER A 526 -30.82 5.75 -7.22
CA SER A 526 -31.71 4.69 -6.72
C SER A 526 -32.75 4.26 -7.77
N LEU A 527 -33.32 5.22 -8.51
CA LEU A 527 -34.32 4.99 -9.55
C LEU A 527 -33.77 4.10 -10.68
N LEU A 528 -32.52 4.32 -11.08
CA LEU A 528 -31.83 3.52 -12.09
C LEU A 528 -31.55 2.08 -11.67
N GLY A 529 -31.34 1.85 -10.37
CA GLY A 529 -31.19 0.51 -9.82
C GLY A 529 -32.48 -0.32 -9.93
N GLN A 530 -33.64 0.34 -9.99
CA GLN A 530 -34.96 -0.28 -9.94
C GLN A 530 -35.64 -0.40 -11.32
N LEU A 531 -35.19 0.35 -12.33
CA LEU A 531 -35.84 0.42 -13.65
C LEU A 531 -36.11 -0.96 -14.28
N ASP A 532 -35.11 -1.84 -14.29
CA ASP A 532 -35.27 -3.17 -14.90
C ASP A 532 -36.28 -4.04 -14.14
N ALA A 533 -36.28 -3.96 -12.81
CA ALA A 533 -37.20 -4.68 -11.95
C ALA A 533 -38.63 -4.12 -12.06
N ALA A 534 -38.78 -2.80 -12.20
CA ALA A 534 -40.06 -2.11 -12.37
C ALA A 534 -40.74 -2.45 -13.71
N ILE A 535 -39.96 -2.70 -14.77
CA ILE A 535 -40.47 -3.25 -16.04
C ILE A 535 -41.00 -4.68 -15.80
N ASP A 536 -40.23 -5.52 -15.11
CA ASP A 536 -40.57 -6.92 -14.91
C ASP A 536 -41.74 -7.11 -13.91
N SER A 537 -41.93 -6.18 -12.95
CA SER A 537 -43.01 -6.19 -11.95
C SER A 537 -44.31 -5.54 -12.43
N GLY A 538 -44.33 -4.94 -13.61
CA GLY A 538 -45.51 -4.25 -14.17
C GLY A 538 -45.79 -2.88 -13.55
N GLU A 539 -44.85 -2.32 -12.79
CA GLU A 539 -44.91 -0.92 -12.31
C GLU A 539 -44.72 0.08 -13.45
N ILE A 540 -43.93 -0.31 -14.46
CA ILE A 540 -43.80 0.41 -15.72
C ILE A 540 -44.76 -0.20 -16.74
N TRP A 541 -45.59 0.65 -17.35
CA TRP A 541 -46.65 0.27 -18.28
C TRP A 541 -46.79 1.29 -19.41
N VAL A 542 -47.47 0.91 -20.50
CA VAL A 542 -47.67 1.76 -21.67
C VAL A 542 -49.09 2.33 -21.69
N ALA A 543 -49.19 3.66 -21.68
CA ALA A 543 -50.42 4.37 -21.95
C ALA A 543 -50.50 4.72 -23.44
N TYR A 544 -51.70 4.75 -24.00
CA TYR A 544 -51.93 5.10 -25.40
C TYR A 544 -52.73 6.40 -25.48
N GLN A 545 -52.23 7.38 -26.23
CA GLN A 545 -52.96 8.61 -26.48
C GLN A 545 -53.53 8.61 -27.91
N PRO A 546 -54.85 8.68 -28.09
CA PRO A 546 -55.47 8.57 -29.41
C PRO A 546 -55.14 9.74 -30.33
N GLN A 547 -54.88 9.41 -31.58
CA GLN A 547 -54.71 10.33 -32.71
C GLN A 547 -55.90 10.20 -33.66
N ILE A 548 -56.44 11.32 -34.11
CA ILE A 548 -57.51 11.34 -35.11
C ILE A 548 -57.01 11.82 -36.46
N ASP A 549 -57.62 11.28 -37.51
CA ASP A 549 -57.65 11.91 -38.82
C ASP A 549 -58.59 13.10 -38.76
N ILE A 550 -58.11 14.31 -39.07
CA ILE A 550 -58.90 15.54 -38.90
C ILE A 550 -60.06 15.57 -39.91
N ALA A 551 -59.85 15.08 -41.12
CA ALA A 551 -60.83 15.15 -42.20
C ALA A 551 -62.07 14.28 -41.92
N SER A 552 -61.84 13.02 -41.55
CA SER A 552 -62.92 12.10 -41.21
C SER A 552 -63.36 12.27 -39.77
N GLY A 553 -62.45 12.55 -38.82
CA GLY A 553 -62.67 12.51 -37.37
C GLY A 553 -62.50 11.11 -36.75
N ALA A 554 -62.01 10.11 -37.52
CA ALA A 554 -61.79 8.75 -37.03
C ALA A 554 -60.53 8.70 -36.16
N ILE A 555 -60.53 7.82 -35.16
CA ILE A 555 -59.29 7.45 -34.47
C ILE A 555 -58.54 6.50 -35.40
N ILE A 556 -57.37 6.92 -35.86
CA ILE A 556 -56.55 6.17 -36.82
C ILE A 556 -55.24 5.65 -36.20
N GLY A 557 -54.96 6.03 -34.96
CA GLY A 557 -53.76 5.59 -34.29
C GLY A 557 -53.67 6.07 -32.85
N ALA A 558 -52.53 5.78 -32.21
CA ALA A 558 -52.18 6.33 -30.92
C ALA A 558 -50.67 6.44 -30.72
N GLU A 559 -50.27 7.39 -29.89
CA GLU A 559 -48.91 7.47 -29.37
C GLU A 559 -48.77 6.59 -28.12
N ALA A 560 -47.75 5.74 -28.11
CA ALA A 560 -47.39 4.87 -27.00
C ALA A 560 -46.47 5.62 -26.03
N LEU A 561 -46.97 5.84 -24.81
CA LEU A 561 -46.38 6.70 -23.80
C LEU A 561 -46.09 5.90 -22.54
N VAL A 562 -44.81 5.77 -22.20
CA VAL A 562 -44.38 5.05 -21.00
C VAL A 562 -44.85 5.75 -19.72
N ARG A 563 -45.32 4.99 -18.74
CA ARG A 563 -45.75 5.44 -17.41
C ARG A 563 -45.12 4.58 -16.34
N TRP A 564 -44.86 5.16 -15.17
CA TRP A 564 -44.32 4.45 -14.02
C TRP A 564 -45.13 4.78 -12.76
N SER A 565 -45.86 3.78 -12.28
CA SER A 565 -46.61 3.84 -11.02
C SER A 565 -45.76 3.21 -9.90
N HIS A 566 -44.92 4.00 -9.24
CA HIS A 566 -43.98 3.52 -8.21
C HIS A 566 -44.68 3.26 -6.86
N PRO A 567 -44.45 2.13 -6.17
CA PRO A 567 -45.17 1.74 -4.95
C PRO A 567 -45.15 2.79 -3.83
N GLU A 568 -44.00 3.43 -3.60
CA GLU A 568 -43.85 4.43 -2.53
C GLU A 568 -44.11 5.88 -2.96
N LYS A 569 -43.88 6.21 -4.23
CA LYS A 569 -43.84 7.60 -4.73
C LYS A 569 -45.07 7.98 -5.56
N GLY A 570 -45.88 7.01 -5.95
CA GLY A 570 -46.97 7.22 -6.90
C GLY A 570 -46.43 7.39 -8.31
N GLU A 571 -47.09 8.24 -9.10
CA GLU A 571 -46.73 8.46 -10.51
C GLU A 571 -45.40 9.20 -10.65
N VAL A 572 -44.41 8.57 -11.28
CA VAL A 572 -43.10 9.17 -11.59
C VAL A 572 -43.16 9.80 -12.97
N SER A 573 -42.60 11.01 -13.09
CA SER A 573 -42.58 11.76 -14.35
C SER A 573 -41.81 11.00 -15.45
N PRO A 574 -42.41 10.77 -16.64
CA PRO A 574 -41.72 10.16 -17.78
C PRO A 574 -40.43 10.87 -18.16
N ILE A 575 -40.42 12.20 -18.14
CA ILE A 575 -39.24 13.01 -18.46
C ILE A 575 -38.08 12.66 -17.51
N GLU A 576 -38.35 12.52 -16.22
CA GLU A 576 -37.32 12.31 -15.21
C GLU A 576 -36.63 10.95 -15.34
N PHE A 577 -37.40 9.87 -15.49
CA PHE A 577 -36.82 8.53 -15.53
C PHE A 577 -36.28 8.15 -16.91
N VAL A 578 -36.85 8.72 -18.00
CA VAL A 578 -36.33 8.49 -19.36
C VAL A 578 -34.96 9.16 -19.51
N ILE A 579 -34.80 10.43 -19.11
CA ILE A 579 -33.49 11.12 -19.15
C ILE A 579 -32.46 10.35 -18.30
N ALA A 580 -32.86 9.89 -17.11
CA ALA A 580 -31.97 9.08 -16.29
C ALA A 580 -31.55 7.79 -17.01
N ALA A 581 -32.51 7.05 -17.60
CA ALA A 581 -32.24 5.82 -18.34
C ALA A 581 -31.29 6.06 -19.52
N GLU A 582 -31.44 7.17 -20.24
CA GLU A 582 -30.54 7.57 -21.31
C GLU A 582 -29.13 7.84 -20.82
N GLN A 583 -28.97 8.72 -19.81
CA GLN A 583 -27.67 9.13 -19.28
C GLN A 583 -26.83 7.93 -18.82
N HIS A 584 -27.48 6.90 -18.29
CA HIS A 584 -26.85 5.72 -17.70
C HIS A 584 -26.91 4.45 -18.59
N ASN A 585 -27.22 4.59 -19.89
CA ASN A 585 -27.25 3.48 -20.86
C ASN A 585 -28.20 2.32 -20.48
N ARG A 586 -29.37 2.65 -19.92
CA ARG A 586 -30.45 1.70 -19.60
C ARG A 586 -31.70 1.89 -20.47
N ILE A 587 -31.62 2.76 -21.47
CA ILE A 587 -32.74 3.08 -22.36
C ILE A 587 -33.15 1.89 -23.26
N ASP A 588 -32.20 1.00 -23.60
CA ASP A 588 -32.42 -0.13 -24.50
C ASP A 588 -33.56 -1.06 -24.04
N LYS A 589 -33.58 -1.47 -22.75
CA LYS A 589 -34.62 -2.36 -22.20
C LYS A 589 -35.99 -1.67 -22.17
N LEU A 590 -36.01 -0.39 -21.81
CA LEU A 590 -37.25 0.40 -21.75
C LEU A 590 -37.85 0.59 -23.14
N THR A 591 -37.06 0.98 -24.13
CA THR A 591 -37.53 1.13 -25.51
C THR A 591 -37.99 -0.20 -26.09
N ALA A 592 -37.28 -1.30 -25.84
CA ALA A 592 -37.71 -2.63 -26.27
C ALA A 592 -39.05 -3.06 -25.65
N PHE A 593 -39.29 -2.71 -24.38
CA PHE A 593 -40.56 -2.95 -23.71
C PHE A 593 -41.71 -2.17 -24.38
N VAL A 594 -41.54 -0.86 -24.59
CA VAL A 594 -42.56 -0.02 -25.22
C VAL A 594 -42.82 -0.44 -26.67
N LEU A 595 -41.78 -0.69 -27.47
CA LEU A 595 -41.91 -1.14 -28.85
C LEU A 595 -42.66 -2.46 -28.96
N ARG A 596 -42.33 -3.44 -28.11
CA ARG A 596 -43.01 -4.74 -28.13
C ARG A 596 -44.50 -4.60 -27.81
N ASP A 597 -44.86 -3.79 -26.83
CA ASP A 597 -46.26 -3.58 -26.47
C ASP A 597 -47.01 -2.83 -27.59
N ALA A 598 -46.41 -1.76 -28.12
CA ALA A 598 -46.98 -0.97 -29.21
C ALA A 598 -47.22 -1.79 -30.48
N VAL A 599 -46.21 -2.56 -30.93
CA VAL A 599 -46.31 -3.41 -32.13
C VAL A 599 -47.37 -4.50 -31.95
N ARG A 600 -47.44 -5.11 -30.76
CA ARG A 600 -48.51 -6.07 -30.42
C ARG A 600 -49.89 -5.43 -30.52
N VAL A 601 -50.08 -4.24 -29.95
CA VAL A 601 -51.36 -3.53 -29.98
C VAL A 601 -51.77 -3.20 -31.42
N ALA A 602 -50.86 -2.65 -32.22
CA ALA A 602 -51.15 -2.36 -33.63
C ALA A 602 -51.48 -3.65 -34.42
N ALA A 603 -50.78 -4.75 -34.14
CA ALA A 603 -51.04 -6.04 -34.78
C ALA A 603 -52.42 -6.61 -34.42
N ASP A 604 -52.84 -6.48 -33.16
CA ASP A 604 -54.17 -6.91 -32.70
C ASP A 604 -55.29 -6.13 -33.42
N PHE A 605 -55.11 -4.82 -33.64
CA PHE A 605 -56.05 -4.03 -34.44
C PHE A 605 -55.98 -4.38 -35.93
N HIS A 606 -54.78 -4.62 -36.47
CA HIS A 606 -54.59 -5.04 -37.86
C HIS A 606 -55.29 -6.38 -38.15
N ALA A 607 -55.16 -7.36 -37.26
CA ALA A 607 -55.83 -8.66 -37.36
C ALA A 607 -57.38 -8.54 -37.33
N ARG A 608 -57.90 -7.47 -36.73
CA ARG A 608 -59.34 -7.12 -36.75
C ARG A 608 -59.77 -6.37 -38.03
N GLY A 609 -58.85 -6.12 -38.96
CA GLY A 609 -59.09 -5.34 -40.17
C GLY A 609 -59.17 -3.83 -39.93
N ILE A 610 -58.71 -3.33 -38.77
CA ILE A 610 -58.69 -1.91 -38.42
C ILE A 610 -57.31 -1.35 -38.75
N GLY A 611 -57.27 -0.37 -39.66
CA GLY A 611 -56.04 0.38 -39.94
C GLY A 611 -55.70 1.28 -38.76
N PHE A 612 -54.77 0.84 -37.92
CA PHE A 612 -54.39 1.52 -36.69
C PHE A 612 -52.88 1.70 -36.64
N ASP A 613 -52.44 2.96 -36.59
CA ASP A 613 -51.02 3.30 -36.55
C ASP A 613 -50.58 3.53 -35.10
N VAL A 614 -49.39 3.05 -34.74
CA VAL A 614 -48.82 3.30 -33.40
C VAL A 614 -47.51 4.06 -33.50
N ALA A 615 -47.39 5.11 -32.70
CA ALA A 615 -46.19 5.93 -32.65
C ALA A 615 -45.39 5.68 -31.36
N VAL A 616 -44.07 5.53 -31.48
CA VAL A 616 -43.17 5.24 -30.36
C VAL A 616 -41.99 6.20 -30.34
N ASN A 617 -41.79 6.85 -29.21
CA ASN A 617 -40.66 7.76 -28.97
C ASN A 617 -39.32 7.02 -28.93
N MET A 618 -38.32 7.58 -29.63
CA MET A 618 -36.99 7.01 -29.78
C MET A 618 -35.90 7.93 -29.22
N SER A 619 -35.07 7.35 -28.36
CA SER A 619 -33.88 8.03 -27.84
C SER A 619 -32.80 8.21 -28.91
N ALA A 620 -32.15 9.37 -28.92
CA ALA A 620 -31.00 9.66 -29.78
C ALA A 620 -29.88 8.62 -29.62
N ARG A 621 -29.62 8.17 -28.38
CA ARG A 621 -28.55 7.20 -28.09
C ARG A 621 -28.81 5.82 -28.69
N LEU A 622 -30.08 5.44 -28.83
CA LEU A 622 -30.44 4.13 -29.37
C LEU A 622 -30.31 4.08 -30.90
N LEU A 623 -30.43 5.22 -31.59
CA LEU A 623 -30.20 5.32 -33.04
C LEU A 623 -28.74 5.03 -33.41
N GLU A 624 -27.80 5.23 -32.48
CA GLU A 624 -26.38 4.91 -32.68
C GLU A 624 -26.06 3.42 -32.41
N LYS A 625 -27.02 2.64 -31.88
CA LYS A 625 -26.82 1.23 -31.52
C LYS A 625 -27.10 0.33 -32.73
N PRO A 626 -26.15 -0.54 -33.12
CA PRO A 626 -26.35 -1.48 -34.23
C PRO A 626 -27.50 -2.49 -34.04
N GLY A 627 -27.98 -2.69 -32.81
CA GLY A 627 -29.01 -3.67 -32.49
C GLY A 627 -30.46 -3.23 -32.73
N LEU A 628 -30.70 -1.94 -33.00
CA LEU A 628 -32.06 -1.39 -33.12
C LEU A 628 -32.81 -1.95 -34.35
N VAL A 629 -32.21 -1.85 -35.54
CA VAL A 629 -32.84 -2.31 -36.79
C VAL A 629 -33.19 -3.81 -36.73
N PRO A 630 -32.28 -4.72 -36.34
CA PRO A 630 -32.63 -6.14 -36.18
C PRO A 630 -33.73 -6.41 -35.15
N MET A 631 -33.82 -5.61 -34.08
CA MET A 631 -34.86 -5.76 -33.06
C MET A 631 -36.24 -5.43 -33.65
N VAL A 632 -36.36 -4.31 -34.36
CA VAL A 632 -37.64 -3.88 -34.95
C VAL A 632 -38.09 -4.84 -36.05
N GLN A 633 -37.17 -5.29 -36.92
CA GLN A 633 -37.46 -6.30 -37.94
C GLN A 633 -38.03 -7.59 -37.32
N ARG A 634 -37.44 -8.04 -36.21
CA ARG A 634 -37.91 -9.22 -35.50
C ARG A 634 -39.32 -9.01 -34.95
N LEU A 635 -39.58 -7.88 -34.30
CA LEU A 635 -40.90 -7.57 -33.74
C LEU A 635 -41.99 -7.56 -34.83
N LEU A 636 -41.73 -6.89 -35.97
CA LEU A 636 -42.67 -6.85 -37.10
C LEU A 636 -42.93 -8.25 -37.67
N ALA A 637 -41.89 -9.07 -37.81
CA ALA A 637 -42.00 -10.44 -38.30
C ALA A 637 -42.75 -11.37 -37.32
N GLU A 638 -42.57 -11.19 -36.01
CA GLU A 638 -43.25 -11.98 -34.98
C GLU A 638 -44.75 -11.68 -34.87
N THR A 639 -45.17 -10.46 -35.21
CA THR A 639 -46.57 -10.02 -35.10
C THR A 639 -47.32 -9.89 -36.42
N ASP A 640 -46.66 -10.12 -37.55
CA ASP A 640 -47.20 -9.93 -38.90
C ASP A 640 -47.79 -8.52 -39.12
N LEU A 641 -47.18 -7.51 -38.49
CA LEU A 641 -47.62 -6.12 -38.61
C LEU A 641 -47.00 -5.50 -39.87
N PRO A 642 -47.78 -4.91 -40.79
CA PRO A 642 -47.22 -4.11 -41.87
C PRO A 642 -46.38 -2.96 -41.32
N ALA A 643 -45.14 -2.82 -41.79
CA ALA A 643 -44.17 -1.86 -41.26
C ALA A 643 -44.69 -0.40 -41.25
N GLU A 644 -45.53 -0.05 -42.23
CA GLU A 644 -46.18 1.26 -42.37
C GLU A 644 -47.16 1.61 -41.24
N ARG A 645 -47.52 0.65 -40.38
CA ARG A 645 -48.35 0.88 -39.18
C ARG A 645 -47.55 1.27 -37.94
N LEU A 646 -46.22 1.22 -38.02
CA LEU A 646 -45.34 1.67 -36.95
C LEU A 646 -44.72 3.01 -37.34
N THR A 647 -44.82 3.99 -36.44
CA THR A 647 -44.14 5.28 -36.54
C THR A 647 -43.11 5.39 -35.42
N LEU A 648 -41.87 5.73 -35.75
CA LEU A 648 -40.83 6.05 -34.78
C LEU A 648 -40.65 7.56 -34.69
N GLU A 649 -40.84 8.11 -33.50
CA GLU A 649 -40.77 9.54 -33.24
C GLU A 649 -39.38 9.91 -32.72
N VAL A 650 -38.75 10.91 -33.32
CA VAL A 650 -37.45 11.44 -32.91
C VAL A 650 -37.55 12.93 -32.68
N THR A 651 -37.10 13.40 -31.52
CA THR A 651 -37.16 14.84 -31.22
C THR A 651 -36.29 15.64 -32.18
N GLU A 652 -36.67 16.89 -32.43
CA GLU A 652 -35.92 17.83 -33.29
C GLU A 652 -34.43 17.88 -32.90
N SER A 653 -34.12 18.00 -31.61
CA SER A 653 -32.75 18.04 -31.10
C SER A 653 -32.00 16.73 -31.27
N ALA A 654 -32.68 15.58 -31.10
CA ALA A 654 -32.09 14.26 -31.34
C ALA A 654 -31.71 14.10 -32.82
N ALA A 655 -32.59 14.54 -33.73
CA ALA A 655 -32.33 14.47 -35.16
C ALA A 655 -31.21 15.43 -35.62
N MET A 656 -31.04 16.58 -34.96
CA MET A 656 -29.98 17.56 -35.26
C MET A 656 -28.61 17.19 -34.69
N SER A 657 -28.56 16.68 -33.45
CA SER A 657 -27.31 16.32 -32.76
C SER A 657 -26.73 14.96 -33.21
N SER A 658 -27.54 14.20 -33.93
CA SER A 658 -27.20 12.91 -34.48
C SER A 658 -26.06 12.96 -35.52
N GLY A 659 -25.03 12.15 -35.31
CA GLY A 659 -23.96 11.95 -36.29
C GLY A 659 -24.44 11.23 -37.56
N ARG A 660 -23.52 11.01 -38.53
CA ARG A 660 -23.82 10.25 -39.77
C ARG A 660 -24.37 8.84 -39.51
N ALA A 661 -24.08 8.26 -38.34
CA ALA A 661 -24.55 6.93 -37.96
C ALA A 661 -26.06 6.90 -37.73
N SER A 662 -26.62 7.83 -36.94
CA SER A 662 -28.06 7.83 -36.65
C SER A 662 -28.91 8.13 -37.89
N ILE A 663 -28.44 8.99 -38.80
CA ILE A 663 -29.12 9.24 -40.08
C ILE A 663 -29.20 7.95 -40.91
N ARG A 664 -28.10 7.17 -40.99
CA ARG A 664 -28.12 5.87 -41.68
C ARG A 664 -29.10 4.90 -41.02
N THR A 665 -29.15 4.86 -39.70
CA THR A 665 -30.13 4.02 -38.99
C THR A 665 -31.56 4.42 -39.33
N LEU A 666 -31.87 5.72 -39.41
CA LEU A 666 -33.18 6.21 -39.84
C LEU A 666 -33.49 5.88 -41.31
N GLU A 667 -32.50 5.96 -42.20
CA GLU A 667 -32.64 5.53 -43.60
C GLU A 667 -32.91 4.03 -43.71
N GLU A 668 -32.20 3.20 -42.93
CA GLU A 668 -32.42 1.76 -42.85
C GLU A 668 -33.83 1.44 -42.33
N ILE A 669 -34.28 2.10 -41.26
CA ILE A 669 -35.64 1.98 -40.72
C ILE A 669 -36.69 2.37 -41.79
N GLY A 670 -36.50 3.52 -42.45
CA GLY A 670 -37.40 3.96 -43.53
C GLY A 670 -37.44 2.98 -44.71
N SER A 671 -36.32 2.34 -45.04
CA SER A 671 -36.26 1.33 -46.11
C SER A 671 -37.06 0.05 -45.80
N LEU A 672 -37.39 -0.20 -44.52
CA LEU A 672 -38.29 -1.28 -44.12
C LEU A 672 -39.78 -0.91 -44.31
N GLY A 673 -40.08 0.34 -44.66
CA GLY A 673 -41.44 0.87 -44.75
C GLY A 673 -41.98 1.43 -43.44
N ILE A 674 -41.14 1.58 -42.41
CA ILE A 674 -41.52 2.15 -41.11
C ILE A 674 -41.58 3.67 -41.25
N ASN A 675 -42.62 4.29 -40.69
CA ASN A 675 -42.76 5.74 -40.66
C ASN A 675 -41.78 6.38 -39.67
N VAL A 676 -41.24 7.54 -40.02
CA VAL A 676 -40.36 8.33 -39.14
C VAL A 676 -40.97 9.70 -38.95
N SER A 677 -41.21 10.07 -37.70
CA SER A 677 -41.82 11.35 -37.34
C SER A 677 -40.81 12.25 -36.63
N ILE A 678 -40.75 13.53 -37.03
CA ILE A 678 -39.97 14.54 -36.31
C ILE A 678 -40.88 15.14 -35.23
N ASP A 679 -40.50 14.95 -33.97
CA ASP A 679 -41.25 15.41 -32.80
C ASP A 679 -40.74 16.75 -32.25
N ASP A 680 -41.58 17.45 -31.48
CA ASP A 680 -41.32 18.77 -30.89
C ASP A 680 -40.92 19.89 -31.89
N TYR A 681 -41.38 19.79 -33.14
CA TYR A 681 -40.93 20.69 -34.21
C TYR A 681 -41.30 22.16 -33.94
N GLY A 682 -40.28 23.04 -33.97
CA GLY A 682 -40.41 24.48 -33.80
C GLY A 682 -39.87 25.01 -32.48
N THR A 683 -39.49 24.13 -31.56
CA THR A 683 -38.93 24.51 -30.25
C THR A 683 -37.39 24.68 -30.29
N GLY A 684 -36.73 24.26 -31.38
CA GLY A 684 -35.28 24.33 -31.58
C GLY A 684 -34.79 25.23 -32.72
N PHE A 685 -33.48 25.18 -33.00
CA PHE A 685 -32.79 25.94 -34.06
C PHE A 685 -32.64 25.13 -35.36
N SER A 686 -33.63 24.33 -35.77
CA SER A 686 -33.53 23.59 -37.02
C SER A 686 -33.26 24.48 -38.22
N THR A 687 -32.19 24.18 -38.96
CA THR A 687 -32.02 24.71 -40.31
C THR A 687 -32.84 23.87 -41.28
N LEU A 688 -33.43 24.52 -42.29
CA LEU A 688 -34.14 23.84 -43.40
C LEU A 688 -33.31 22.72 -44.06
N GLU A 689 -31.98 22.79 -43.93
CA GLU A 689 -31.06 21.77 -44.43
C GLU A 689 -31.20 20.42 -43.70
N TYR A 690 -31.31 20.40 -42.37
CA TYR A 690 -31.50 19.16 -41.62
C TYR A 690 -32.89 18.58 -41.84
N PHE A 691 -33.89 19.46 -41.91
CA PHE A 691 -35.24 19.07 -42.25
C PHE A 691 -35.31 18.33 -43.60
N LYS A 692 -34.45 18.67 -44.57
CA LYS A 692 -34.33 17.96 -45.85
C LYS A 692 -33.58 16.62 -45.77
N LYS A 693 -32.62 16.48 -44.85
CA LYS A 693 -31.73 15.30 -44.77
C LYS A 693 -32.36 14.12 -44.02
N ILE A 694 -33.24 14.39 -43.06
CA ILE A 694 -33.89 13.33 -42.27
C ILE A 694 -34.94 12.64 -43.15
N PRO A 695 -34.95 11.29 -43.24
CA PRO A 695 -35.94 10.54 -44.03
C PRO A 695 -37.30 10.46 -43.30
N ALA A 696 -37.79 11.58 -42.80
CA ALA A 696 -39.07 11.68 -42.10
C ALA A 696 -40.25 11.64 -43.09
N THR A 697 -41.28 10.89 -42.72
CA THR A 697 -42.58 10.82 -43.42
C THR A 697 -43.66 11.64 -42.72
N GLU A 698 -43.44 12.02 -41.46
CA GLU A 698 -44.38 12.79 -40.64
C GLU A 698 -43.65 13.88 -39.83
N VAL A 699 -44.38 14.95 -39.49
CA VAL A 699 -43.90 16.04 -38.62
C VAL A 699 -44.95 16.34 -37.57
N LYS A 700 -44.56 16.36 -36.29
CA LYS A 700 -45.42 16.72 -35.17
C LYS A 700 -45.14 18.16 -34.75
N ILE A 701 -46.18 18.99 -34.77
CA ILE A 701 -46.10 20.39 -34.34
C ILE A 701 -46.33 20.44 -32.84
N ASP A 702 -45.34 20.97 -32.12
CA ASP A 702 -45.38 21.06 -30.66
C ASP A 702 -46.60 21.87 -30.16
N ARG A 703 -47.10 21.43 -29.00
CA ARG A 703 -48.24 22.05 -28.31
C ARG A 703 -48.06 23.56 -28.09
N SER A 704 -46.85 24.06 -27.86
CA SER A 704 -46.63 25.48 -27.58
C SER A 704 -47.11 26.39 -28.72
N PHE A 705 -47.05 25.91 -29.97
CA PHE A 705 -47.58 26.62 -31.14
C PHE A 705 -49.08 26.35 -31.34
N VAL A 706 -49.57 25.15 -31.02
CA VAL A 706 -50.96 24.77 -31.25
C VAL A 706 -51.92 25.39 -30.22
N ALA A 707 -51.48 25.56 -28.97
CA ALA A 707 -52.33 25.92 -27.84
C ALA A 707 -53.04 27.28 -27.97
N ALA A 708 -52.51 28.19 -28.79
CA ALA A 708 -53.03 29.56 -28.94
C ALA A 708 -53.36 29.95 -30.40
N ILE A 709 -53.44 29.00 -31.35
CA ILE A 709 -53.65 29.31 -32.78
C ILE A 709 -54.95 30.07 -33.07
N ASP A 710 -55.96 29.94 -32.22
CA ASP A 710 -57.25 30.63 -32.33
C ASP A 710 -57.14 32.12 -31.97
N ARG A 711 -56.14 32.51 -31.18
CA ARG A 711 -56.01 33.87 -30.59
C ARG A 711 -54.73 34.60 -30.99
N ASN A 712 -53.66 33.88 -31.29
CA ASN A 712 -52.35 34.42 -31.64
C ASN A 712 -52.09 34.30 -33.15
N GLY A 713 -51.98 35.44 -33.83
CA GLY A 713 -51.70 35.48 -35.27
C GLY A 713 -50.31 34.96 -35.64
N SER A 714 -49.32 35.11 -34.74
CA SER A 714 -47.95 34.61 -34.97
C SER A 714 -47.92 33.08 -34.94
N ASP A 715 -48.52 32.46 -33.92
CA ASP A 715 -48.58 31.01 -33.79
C ASP A 715 -49.35 30.39 -34.96
N ARG A 716 -50.47 31.03 -35.38
CA ARG A 716 -51.21 30.61 -36.57
C ARG A 716 -50.37 30.67 -37.85
N LEU A 717 -49.57 31.73 -38.02
CA LEU A 717 -48.68 31.85 -39.17
C LEU A 717 -47.60 30.76 -39.16
N MET A 718 -47.01 30.47 -37.99
CA MET A 718 -46.01 29.43 -37.82
C MET A 718 -46.59 28.05 -38.15
N VAL A 719 -47.72 27.69 -37.55
CA VAL A 719 -48.41 26.41 -37.82
C VAL A 719 -48.76 26.26 -39.30
N ARG A 720 -49.34 27.29 -39.93
CA ARG A 720 -49.63 27.26 -41.38
C ARG A 720 -48.38 27.04 -42.23
N SER A 721 -47.31 27.79 -41.94
CA SER A 721 -46.06 27.69 -42.71
C SER A 721 -45.41 26.32 -42.56
N THR A 722 -45.48 25.72 -41.37
CA THR A 722 -45.01 24.36 -41.12
C THR A 722 -45.82 23.34 -41.90
N ILE A 723 -47.15 23.46 -41.92
CA ILE A 723 -48.03 22.55 -42.69
C ILE A 723 -47.70 22.62 -44.18
N GLU A 724 -47.66 23.83 -44.75
CA GLU A 724 -47.35 24.04 -46.17
C GLU A 724 -45.97 23.48 -46.56
N LEU A 725 -44.96 23.66 -45.69
CA LEU A 725 -43.62 23.15 -45.90
C LEU A 725 -43.57 21.62 -45.86
N ALA A 726 -44.19 21.00 -44.85
CA ALA A 726 -44.22 19.54 -44.70
C ALA A 726 -44.91 18.89 -45.90
N HIS A 727 -46.07 19.40 -46.32
CA HIS A 727 -46.80 18.93 -47.49
C HIS A 727 -46.00 19.10 -48.78
N SER A 728 -45.29 20.22 -48.95
CA SER A 728 -44.42 20.44 -50.11
C SER A 728 -43.25 19.45 -50.19
N LEU A 729 -42.87 18.83 -49.08
CA LEU A 729 -41.87 17.76 -49.00
C LEU A 729 -42.49 16.36 -49.00
N GLY A 730 -43.81 16.25 -49.16
CA GLY A 730 -44.53 14.97 -49.19
C GLY A 730 -44.68 14.30 -47.82
N ARG A 731 -44.69 15.09 -46.73
CA ARG A 731 -44.83 14.60 -45.35
C ARG A 731 -46.21 14.91 -44.79
N SER A 732 -46.74 14.05 -43.94
CA SER A 732 -47.94 14.33 -43.15
C SER A 732 -47.63 15.18 -41.92
N VAL A 733 -48.65 15.81 -41.35
CA VAL A 733 -48.54 16.66 -40.18
C VAL A 733 -49.50 16.26 -39.08
N VAL A 734 -48.96 16.10 -37.86
CA VAL A 734 -49.73 15.90 -36.65
C VAL A 734 -49.64 17.17 -35.81
N ALA A 735 -50.78 17.71 -35.36
CA ALA A 735 -50.81 18.80 -34.40
C ALA A 735 -51.01 18.26 -32.99
N GLU A 736 -50.11 18.61 -32.07
CA GLU A 736 -50.17 18.17 -30.68
C GLU A 736 -50.88 19.17 -29.76
N GLY A 737 -51.33 18.70 -28.60
CA GLY A 737 -51.90 19.58 -27.57
C GLY A 737 -53.23 20.23 -27.97
N VAL A 738 -54.02 19.58 -28.81
CA VAL A 738 -55.38 20.05 -29.17
C VAL A 738 -56.32 19.89 -27.98
N GLU A 739 -56.63 21.01 -27.32
CA GLU A 739 -57.45 21.02 -26.09
C GLU A 739 -58.88 21.52 -26.29
N THR A 740 -59.17 22.27 -27.37
CA THR A 740 -60.51 22.84 -27.60
C THR A 740 -61.03 22.59 -29.02
N PRO A 741 -62.36 22.51 -29.23
CA PRO A 741 -62.95 22.37 -30.55
C PRO A 741 -62.57 23.49 -31.52
N GLU A 742 -62.34 24.70 -31.01
CA GLU A 742 -61.93 25.87 -31.81
C GLU A 742 -60.54 25.66 -32.42
N ILE A 743 -59.59 25.13 -31.63
CA ILE A 743 -58.25 24.77 -32.12
C ILE A 743 -58.36 23.71 -33.21
N LEU A 744 -59.14 22.64 -32.98
CA LEU A 744 -59.33 21.58 -33.99
C LEU A 744 -59.94 22.13 -35.29
N SER A 745 -60.92 23.04 -35.19
CA SER A 745 -61.53 23.69 -36.36
C SER A 745 -60.54 24.57 -37.12
N GLN A 746 -59.63 25.26 -36.43
CA GLN A 746 -58.57 26.03 -37.08
C GLN A 746 -57.57 25.12 -37.80
N LEU A 747 -57.13 24.03 -37.16
CA LEU A 747 -56.23 23.06 -37.78
C LEU A 747 -56.83 22.45 -39.06
N ALA A 748 -58.12 22.12 -39.04
CA ALA A 748 -58.84 21.63 -40.22
C ALA A 748 -58.84 22.66 -41.37
N LYS A 749 -59.01 23.96 -41.07
CA LYS A 749 -58.95 25.04 -42.07
C LYS A 749 -57.55 25.25 -42.63
N LEU A 750 -56.51 24.96 -41.83
CA LEU A 750 -55.12 25.05 -42.24
C LEU A 750 -54.65 23.81 -43.01
N GLY A 751 -55.49 22.78 -43.16
CA GLY A 751 -55.16 21.55 -43.87
C GLY A 751 -54.27 20.59 -43.08
N CYS A 752 -54.26 20.66 -41.74
CA CYS A 752 -53.53 19.67 -40.93
C CYS A 752 -54.16 18.28 -41.10
N ASP A 753 -53.32 17.24 -41.16
CA ASP A 753 -53.77 15.86 -41.45
C ASP A 753 -54.32 15.18 -40.18
N ARG A 754 -53.57 15.25 -39.08
CA ARG A 754 -53.83 14.50 -37.85
C ARG A 754 -53.81 15.40 -36.61
N ALA A 755 -54.61 15.06 -35.60
CA ALA A 755 -54.63 15.78 -34.32
C ALA A 755 -54.49 14.84 -33.12
N GLN A 756 -53.74 15.31 -32.13
CA GLN A 756 -53.58 14.69 -30.82
C GLN A 756 -53.76 15.73 -29.72
N GLY A 757 -54.42 15.34 -28.61
CA GLY A 757 -54.62 16.23 -27.48
C GLY A 757 -55.77 15.83 -26.58
N TYR A 758 -55.94 16.56 -25.48
CA TYR A 758 -56.91 16.22 -24.44
C TYR A 758 -58.38 16.37 -24.88
N LEU A 759 -58.65 17.13 -25.93
CA LEU A 759 -59.96 17.15 -26.57
C LEU A 759 -60.32 15.77 -27.14
N ILE A 760 -59.33 15.08 -27.71
CA ILE A 760 -59.51 13.76 -28.31
C ILE A 760 -59.51 12.71 -27.21
N GLY A 761 -58.48 12.69 -26.38
CA GLY A 761 -58.34 11.77 -25.26
C GLY A 761 -57.03 11.99 -24.52
N ARG A 762 -57.07 11.79 -23.20
CA ARG A 762 -55.85 11.71 -22.39
C ARG A 762 -55.16 10.36 -22.63
N PRO A 763 -53.84 10.24 -22.38
CA PRO A 763 -53.17 8.94 -22.36
C PRO A 763 -53.91 7.95 -21.45
N MET A 764 -54.24 6.77 -21.98
CA MET A 764 -55.11 5.80 -21.30
C MET A 764 -54.63 4.36 -21.49
N LYS A 765 -55.12 3.44 -20.66
CA LYS A 765 -54.85 2.00 -20.84
C LYS A 765 -55.53 1.48 -22.12
N LEU A 766 -54.95 0.42 -22.70
CA LEU A 766 -55.44 -0.20 -23.93
C LEU A 766 -56.94 -0.50 -23.90
N ASP A 767 -57.45 -1.11 -22.83
CA ASP A 767 -58.89 -1.45 -22.71
C ASP A 767 -59.80 -0.23 -22.91
N ARG A 768 -59.39 0.93 -22.42
CA ARG A 768 -60.14 2.19 -22.57
C ARG A 768 -60.06 2.74 -23.99
N LEU A 769 -58.92 2.60 -24.64
CA LEU A 769 -58.76 3.00 -26.04
C LEU A 769 -59.62 2.11 -26.95
N THR A 770 -59.62 0.79 -26.72
CA THR A 770 -60.46 -0.16 -27.46
C THR A 770 -61.95 0.16 -27.28
N ASP A 771 -62.41 0.40 -26.04
CA ASP A 771 -63.78 0.85 -25.77
C ASP A 771 -64.15 2.13 -26.54
N MET A 772 -63.20 3.07 -26.64
CA MET A 772 -63.40 4.35 -27.32
C MET A 772 -63.50 4.20 -28.84
N ILE A 773 -62.68 3.33 -29.43
CA ILE A 773 -62.70 2.99 -30.86
C ILE A 773 -64.00 2.27 -31.21
N ASP A 774 -64.38 1.26 -30.43
CA ASP A 774 -65.58 0.46 -30.68
C ASP A 774 -66.86 1.33 -30.61
N ARG A 775 -66.97 2.22 -29.60
CA ARG A 775 -68.11 3.15 -29.48
C ARG A 775 -68.23 4.13 -30.65
N ARG A 776 -67.12 4.65 -31.16
CA ARG A 776 -67.13 5.58 -32.30
C ARG A 776 -67.38 4.88 -33.63
N THR A 777 -67.00 3.62 -33.75
CA THR A 777 -67.27 2.78 -34.93
C THR A 777 -68.77 2.48 -35.04
N ILE A 778 -69.43 2.21 -33.90
CA ILE A 778 -70.89 1.99 -33.83
C ILE A 778 -71.69 3.25 -34.23
N VAL A 779 -71.22 4.44 -33.87
CA VAL A 779 -71.91 5.73 -34.15
C VAL A 779 -71.81 6.16 -35.63
N ARG A 780 -70.88 5.62 -36.42
CA ARG A 780 -70.77 5.91 -37.87
C ARG A 780 -71.53 4.94 -38.78
N ALA A 781 -71.92 3.77 -38.27
CA ALA A 781 -72.68 2.77 -39.00
C ALA A 781 -74.21 2.96 -38.87
N ALA A 782 -74.66 3.94 -38.07
CA ALA A 782 -76.03 4.40 -37.94
C ALA A 782 -76.16 5.82 -38.52
#